data_AF-A0A8H5B261-F1
#
_entry.id   AF-A0A8H5B261-F1
#
_cell.length_a   1.000
_cell.length_b   1.000
_cell.length_c   1.000
_cell.angle_alpha   90.00
_cell.angle_beta   90.00
_cell.angle_gamma   90.00
#
_symmetry.space_group_name_H-M   'P 1'
#
loop_
_entity.id
_entity.type
_entity.pdbx_description
1 polymer ?
#
loop_
_entity_poly.entity_id
_entity_poly.type
_entity_poly.pdbx_seq_one_letter_code
_entity_poly.pdbx_strand_id
1 'polypeptide(L)'
;MCGSKWLISTSFFLIMSGSHILRVPGLDSCLQPSKFTASCGALRVIGSATRRPRGFFTMTFDWDHLHIYPPIGIARVGNSTLDDGWFYGPEVPGHFEEPAGGFKDANGAVKRQAARFRVYAFDKAGKVLGEVNKSSGYDIQWQIQVVNKKASWYTFMGKTQEGAFQPGYTTLRNPTVQPNLAPDQRDRLIVDSGIKRINTGDKPVPLVGKFYGSKDKPTDIYLGEARTDEEGRLVVLAGRGTSKSILDPDNPYPYIMTDFDSADWIDDTSDGWISVTIYWDKKAQSYHLNESNARVIGTTPKFANSIYAPTSLYDLMEEVYEKPKREAAQKNNKPYDVGEVDWYKHIWPLLQRPPLLSWVNGQANGGHGPNGPGNFFEEGWQDSLSDPSAANEPIRRGVLGRMRLPTTNSKYDQARVGQAYSYFMPWLSGDGGRTTAGDPSTFASVTELQFDRLMKWAKGEFTKKPVKEYTSFADIPLDEQPKALIRASLEATIGAPLYPGIEMSWNAELSETYNLKADLSTIDMKVKPGDLTKFLSLPWQSDFYMCRSYWWPSARPDTIVTEEVYNTVAQSVVPAQIAKRLTDRVPWERGLHQNYTDEYGDQPLFANTDMAKNWHKLGFIVERPSTGPLPIFVEVQRSPIHRQKKVVEVPVGAIPRSDKQKHGPLVLPTPDEGESPIQSIESLREHLQTAMAIELATIPLYLFGMYSIKTPAQYARDPRYYDPIIAAIRGVVAEEMLHLSLAGNILRAVGGTPKLYDVKYIPSYPMIMPGRVPKLWLQLRKATKANIQTYIDVETREKPNAKPESGKYETLGQFYDAIKYGLKYLVDKGGNIFDADTIPFQFAPGVGYQPHNRDTGGSVVVTNLETANLAIDTIVIQGEGSPGPYDDPDKLEKDHYDVFLDLKEGDASWGLYPVLENPVTSDYWSLDRQIYQVSLTFDAAYCFLLRTIETLWYVEGESPRQKLVLANMYSIMMGVLAPLARFLVTQPVGPNGKNAAPCFGYYEFKKGVSELKQLQDEMQAIIDSYLSVTRETADQVAVNDLGGMLETLLPIQVTVNSLIDLQTFEKRSFGPTKKPVLAGVQIQGSKGFATGQ
;
A
#
# COMPACT_ATOMS: atom_id res chain seq x y z
N MET A 1 46.63 -17.63 -21.21
CA MET A 1 46.67 -18.51 -20.03
C MET A 1 45.51 -18.06 -19.14
N CYS A 2 44.30 -18.61 -19.25
CA CYS A 2 43.88 -19.98 -18.90
C CYS A 2 43.89 -20.18 -17.37
N GLY A 3 42.77 -20.26 -16.65
CA GLY A 3 41.34 -20.15 -17.04
C GLY A 3 40.58 -21.49 -17.08
N SER A 4 39.24 -21.41 -17.10
CA SER A 4 38.24 -22.53 -17.02
C SER A 4 38.00 -23.12 -15.62
N LYS A 5 36.87 -23.74 -15.26
CA LYS A 5 35.40 -23.68 -15.58
C LYS A 5 34.78 -25.05 -15.17
N TRP A 6 33.44 -25.16 -15.10
CA TRP A 6 32.62 -26.40 -15.07
C TRP A 6 32.56 -27.19 -13.74
N LEU A 7 31.49 -27.93 -13.41
CA LEU A 7 30.04 -27.65 -13.57
C LEU A 7 29.16 -28.60 -12.70
N ILE A 8 27.89 -28.22 -12.57
CA ILE A 8 26.65 -28.99 -12.28
C ILE A 8 26.69 -30.51 -12.61
N SER A 9 26.14 -31.35 -11.72
CA SER A 9 25.29 -32.50 -12.10
C SER A 9 24.28 -32.93 -11.01
N THR A 10 23.01 -32.64 -11.27
CA THR A 10 21.83 -33.52 -11.18
C THR A 10 21.86 -34.81 -10.32
N SER A 11 21.06 -34.77 -9.24
CA SER A 11 19.84 -35.59 -8.95
C SER A 11 19.81 -37.14 -8.96
N PHE A 12 18.89 -37.66 -8.13
CA PHE A 12 18.38 -39.04 -7.99
C PHE A 12 19.32 -40.12 -7.39
N PHE A 13 18.87 -40.74 -6.28
CA PHE A 13 18.12 -42.00 -6.39
C PHE A 13 17.20 -42.26 -5.18
N LEU A 14 16.31 -43.25 -5.33
CA LEU A 14 15.21 -43.54 -4.41
C LEU A 14 15.54 -44.63 -3.36
N ILE A 15 14.81 -44.53 -2.26
CA ILE A 15 14.52 -45.55 -1.23
C ILE A 15 14.59 -47.01 -1.73
N MET A 16 15.32 -47.87 -1.02
CA MET A 16 14.82 -49.22 -0.70
C MET A 16 15.29 -49.76 0.67
N SER A 17 14.28 -50.16 1.43
CA SER A 17 14.22 -51.05 2.59
C SER A 17 15.07 -52.34 2.50
N GLY A 18 15.56 -52.83 3.64
CA GLY A 18 16.06 -54.20 3.81
C GLY A 18 16.57 -54.50 5.22
N SER A 19 15.92 -55.41 5.95
CA SER A 19 16.24 -55.72 7.35
C SER A 19 17.20 -56.91 7.53
N HIS A 20 17.84 -56.95 8.70
CA HIS A 20 18.18 -58.15 9.52
C HIS A 20 19.63 -58.73 9.63
N ILE A 21 20.08 -58.77 10.89
CA ILE A 21 20.62 -59.95 11.64
C ILE A 21 22.11 -60.38 11.46
N LEU A 22 22.92 -59.86 12.40
CA LEU A 22 23.79 -60.58 13.37
C LEU A 22 25.01 -61.48 12.97
N ARG A 23 26.13 -61.21 13.69
CA ARG A 23 27.23 -62.08 14.22
C ARG A 23 28.67 -61.96 13.66
N VAL A 24 29.50 -61.26 14.46
CA VAL A 24 30.89 -61.57 14.94
C VAL A 24 31.26 -63.08 14.96
N PRO A 25 32.57 -63.51 14.92
CA PRO A 25 33.71 -62.90 15.67
C PRO A 25 35.15 -62.96 15.04
N GLY A 26 36.15 -62.46 15.78
CA GLY A 26 37.62 -62.54 15.54
C GLY A 26 38.30 -61.16 15.74
N LEU A 27 39.01 -60.79 16.83
CA LEU A 27 40.18 -61.38 17.51
C LEU A 27 41.34 -61.65 16.53
N ASP A 28 42.51 -61.01 16.66
CA ASP A 28 43.32 -60.98 17.90
C ASP A 28 44.12 -59.66 18.16
N SER A 29 44.99 -59.65 19.19
CA SER A 29 45.57 -58.45 19.81
C SER A 29 47.11 -58.31 19.74
N CYS A 30 47.65 -57.08 19.94
CA CYS A 30 48.96 -56.89 20.60
C CYS A 30 49.29 -55.45 21.09
N LEU A 31 49.74 -55.39 22.35
CA LEU A 31 50.73 -54.48 22.97
C LEU A 31 50.45 -52.97 23.26
N GLN A 32 50.86 -52.60 24.47
CA GLN A 32 50.91 -51.27 25.13
C GLN A 32 52.29 -51.16 25.87
N PRO A 33 52.55 -50.25 26.83
CA PRO A 33 52.69 -48.79 26.70
C PRO A 33 53.92 -48.16 27.43
N SER A 34 54.00 -46.82 27.43
CA SER A 34 54.32 -45.93 28.58
C SER A 34 55.73 -45.35 28.82
N LYS A 35 55.72 -44.05 29.18
CA LYS A 35 56.44 -43.34 30.27
C LYS A 35 55.57 -42.10 30.62
N PHE A 36 55.09 -41.89 31.85
CA PHE A 36 55.75 -41.27 33.04
C PHE A 36 56.09 -39.77 32.83
N THR A 37 55.81 -38.79 33.72
CA THR A 37 55.52 -38.72 35.19
C THR A 37 54.51 -37.59 35.54
N ALA A 38 54.04 -37.33 36.79
CA ALA A 38 53.59 -38.19 37.92
C ALA A 38 53.08 -37.35 39.14
N SER A 39 51.94 -37.76 39.75
CA SER A 39 51.61 -37.79 41.22
C SER A 39 51.67 -36.50 42.10
N CYS A 40 50.98 -36.37 43.26
CA CYS A 40 50.10 -37.25 44.07
C CYS A 40 49.04 -36.35 44.80
N GLY A 41 48.17 -36.74 45.74
CA GLY A 41 47.90 -37.95 46.56
C GLY A 41 46.83 -37.59 47.64
N ALA A 42 46.45 -38.39 48.65
CA ALA A 42 46.73 -39.80 48.97
C ALA A 42 45.68 -40.36 49.99
N LEU A 43 45.21 -41.62 49.80
CA LEU A 43 44.60 -42.59 50.77
C LEU A 43 43.38 -42.15 51.65
N ARG A 44 42.45 -43.00 52.12
CA ARG A 44 42.13 -44.46 52.03
C ARG A 44 40.60 -44.59 52.33
N VAL A 45 39.86 -45.63 51.92
CA VAL A 45 39.52 -46.85 52.71
C VAL A 45 38.52 -47.72 51.92
N ILE A 46 38.67 -49.05 52.02
CA ILE A 46 37.72 -50.20 51.87
C ILE A 46 36.29 -49.92 51.32
N GLY A 47 35.84 -50.76 50.36
CA GLY A 47 34.43 -50.86 49.95
C GLY A 47 33.75 -52.17 50.38
N SER A 48 32.42 -52.14 50.53
CA SER A 48 31.53 -53.33 50.53
C SER A 48 30.17 -52.96 49.94
N ALA A 49 29.34 -53.94 49.56
CA ALA A 49 28.19 -53.71 48.71
C ALA A 49 26.88 -53.37 49.47
N THR A 50 26.19 -52.32 49.03
CA THR A 50 24.77 -52.08 49.31
C THR A 50 24.01 -51.76 48.02
N ARG A 51 22.68 -51.93 48.04
CA ARG A 51 21.81 -51.95 46.86
C ARG A 51 21.70 -50.58 46.20
N ARG A 52 21.78 -50.51 44.86
CA ARG A 52 21.16 -49.42 44.08
C ARG A 52 19.64 -49.49 44.27
N PRO A 53 18.95 -48.43 44.72
CA PRO A 53 17.50 -48.36 44.64
C PRO A 53 17.08 -48.29 43.17
N ARG A 54 16.09 -49.11 42.75
CA ARG A 54 15.32 -48.84 41.53
C ARG A 54 14.27 -47.77 41.82
N GLY A 55 14.73 -46.53 42.00
CA GLY A 55 13.86 -45.36 42.08
C GLY A 55 13.62 -44.80 40.68
N PHE A 56 12.49 -45.15 40.06
CA PHE A 56 11.91 -44.25 39.04
C PHE A 56 11.35 -43.05 39.80
N PHE A 57 12.11 -41.95 39.85
CA PHE A 57 11.59 -40.67 40.30
C PHE A 57 10.68 -40.13 39.20
N THR A 58 9.38 -40.38 39.33
CA THR A 58 8.35 -39.55 38.69
C THR A 58 8.47 -38.14 39.27
N MET A 59 8.87 -37.16 38.45
CA MET A 59 8.91 -35.76 38.85
C MET A 59 7.50 -35.17 38.86
N THR A 60 6.70 -35.57 39.85
CA THR A 60 5.51 -34.81 40.23
C THR A 60 5.95 -33.42 40.69
N PHE A 61 5.54 -32.38 39.97
CA PHE A 61 5.74 -31.00 40.41
C PHE A 61 4.89 -30.77 41.68
N ASP A 62 5.36 -29.93 42.61
CA ASP A 62 4.57 -29.49 43.77
C ASP A 62 3.93 -28.14 43.42
N TRP A 63 2.86 -28.18 42.63
CA TRP A 63 2.23 -26.98 42.06
C TRP A 63 1.13 -26.41 42.97
N ASP A 64 1.03 -25.08 42.96
CA ASP A 64 -0.06 -24.35 43.58
C ASP A 64 -1.21 -24.14 42.57
N HIS A 65 -0.86 -23.75 41.34
CA HIS A 65 -1.80 -23.49 40.26
C HIS A 65 -1.16 -23.80 38.89
N LEU A 66 -2.03 -23.95 37.88
CA LEU A 66 -1.67 -24.32 36.49
C LEU A 66 -2.33 -23.34 35.51
N HIS A 67 -1.62 -22.95 34.45
CA HIS A 67 -2.16 -22.11 33.38
C HIS A 67 -1.85 -22.67 31.99
N ILE A 68 -2.72 -22.36 31.02
CA ILE A 68 -2.56 -22.70 29.60
C ILE A 68 -1.97 -21.50 28.86
N TYR A 69 -0.95 -21.74 28.04
CA TYR A 69 -0.29 -20.73 27.21
C TYR A 69 -0.21 -21.17 25.75
N PRO A 70 -0.38 -20.24 24.78
CA PRO A 70 -0.75 -18.84 24.97
C PRO A 70 -2.22 -18.70 25.43
N PRO A 71 -2.60 -17.60 26.11
CA PRO A 71 -3.96 -17.36 26.57
C PRO A 71 -4.92 -17.01 25.43
N ILE A 72 -4.39 -16.50 24.32
CA ILE A 72 -5.06 -16.44 23.02
C ILE A 72 -4.11 -17.09 22.01
N GLY A 73 -4.50 -18.24 21.45
CA GLY A 73 -3.76 -18.87 20.35
C GLY A 73 -4.35 -18.50 18.99
N ILE A 74 -3.49 -18.05 18.07
CA ILE A 74 -3.89 -17.66 16.71
C ILE A 74 -3.67 -18.82 15.73
N ALA A 75 -4.78 -19.41 15.26
CA ALA A 75 -4.79 -20.37 14.16
C ALA A 75 -5.31 -19.66 12.88
N ARG A 76 -4.73 -19.97 11.72
CA ARG A 76 -5.10 -19.31 10.46
C ARG A 76 -5.58 -20.31 9.42
N VAL A 77 -6.64 -19.94 8.70
CA VAL A 77 -7.27 -20.78 7.69
C VAL A 77 -6.36 -21.06 6.50
N GLY A 78 -6.57 -22.20 5.86
CA GLY A 78 -5.77 -22.69 4.73
C GLY A 78 -6.49 -23.85 4.03
N ASN A 79 -6.59 -23.81 2.70
CA ASN A 79 -7.40 -24.78 1.95
C ASN A 79 -6.69 -26.13 1.73
N SER A 80 -5.43 -26.30 2.16
CA SER A 80 -4.74 -27.59 2.10
C SER A 80 -5.37 -28.61 3.06
N THR A 81 -5.57 -29.81 2.53
CA THR A 81 -6.17 -30.97 3.21
C THR A 81 -5.20 -32.13 3.39
N LEU A 82 -3.93 -31.96 3.01
CA LEU A 82 -2.88 -32.97 3.19
C LEU A 82 -2.42 -33.05 4.65
N ASP A 83 -1.74 -34.15 5.01
CA ASP A 83 -1.20 -34.37 6.35
C ASP A 83 -0.03 -33.43 6.71
N ASP A 84 0.69 -32.92 5.70
CA ASP A 84 1.68 -31.84 5.77
C ASP A 84 1.09 -30.46 5.39
N GLY A 85 -0.24 -30.39 5.22
CA GLY A 85 -1.00 -29.20 4.83
C GLY A 85 -1.15 -28.13 5.91
N TRP A 86 -0.22 -28.05 6.86
CA TRP A 86 -0.25 -27.17 8.02
C TRP A 86 1.14 -27.01 8.66
N PHE A 87 1.29 -25.98 9.50
CA PHE A 87 2.52 -25.68 10.26
C PHE A 87 2.17 -24.97 11.57
N TYR A 88 3.10 -24.85 12.52
CA TYR A 88 2.87 -24.14 13.78
C TYR A 88 2.97 -22.61 13.62
N GLY A 89 2.11 -21.87 14.33
CA GLY A 89 2.32 -20.42 14.51
C GLY A 89 3.57 -20.11 15.37
N PRO A 90 3.98 -18.83 15.43
CA PRO A 90 5.18 -18.42 16.15
C PRO A 90 5.07 -18.68 17.65
N GLU A 91 6.06 -19.41 18.20
CA GLU A 91 6.24 -19.62 19.65
C GLU A 91 7.39 -18.76 20.23
N VAL A 92 8.18 -18.09 19.37
CA VAL A 92 9.38 -17.33 19.75
C VAL A 92 9.20 -15.85 19.39
N PRO A 93 9.30 -14.91 20.35
CA PRO A 93 9.12 -13.48 20.07
C PRO A 93 10.10 -12.93 19.03
N GLY A 94 9.60 -12.07 18.15
CA GLY A 94 10.34 -11.49 17.03
C GLY A 94 10.63 -12.44 15.86
N HIS A 95 10.43 -13.75 16.02
CA HIS A 95 10.87 -14.76 15.04
C HIS A 95 9.71 -15.56 14.43
N PHE A 96 9.77 -15.77 13.12
CA PHE A 96 8.84 -16.60 12.36
C PHE A 96 9.63 -17.38 11.30
N GLU A 97 9.57 -18.71 11.34
CA GLU A 97 10.25 -19.59 10.39
C GLU A 97 9.36 -19.85 9.15
N GLU A 98 9.93 -19.83 7.94
CA GLU A 98 9.19 -20.25 6.74
C GLU A 98 8.96 -21.77 6.78
N PRO A 99 7.72 -22.27 6.74
CA PRO A 99 7.44 -23.70 6.87
C PRO A 99 8.05 -24.48 5.70
N ALA A 100 8.50 -25.71 5.95
CA ALA A 100 9.17 -26.53 4.94
C ALA A 100 8.33 -26.68 3.65
N GLY A 101 8.94 -26.31 2.51
CA GLY A 101 8.25 -26.23 1.20
C GLY A 101 7.40 -24.98 0.98
N GLY A 102 7.52 -23.96 1.84
CA GLY A 102 6.75 -22.72 1.80
C GLY A 102 5.33 -22.86 2.33
N PHE A 103 4.58 -21.76 2.24
CA PHE A 103 3.21 -21.61 2.78
C PHE A 103 2.12 -22.36 2.00
N LYS A 104 2.45 -22.92 0.83
CA LYS A 104 1.55 -23.78 0.03
C LYS A 104 2.04 -25.21 -0.05
N ASP A 105 1.12 -26.13 -0.29
CA ASP A 105 1.42 -27.54 -0.57
C ASP A 105 1.76 -27.79 -2.05
N ALA A 106 2.08 -29.04 -2.40
CA ALA A 106 2.45 -29.44 -3.76
C ALA A 106 1.31 -29.26 -4.80
N ASN A 107 0.06 -29.05 -4.38
CA ASN A 107 -1.07 -28.75 -5.24
C ASN A 107 -1.34 -27.23 -5.38
N GLY A 108 -0.55 -26.40 -4.69
CA GLY A 108 -0.76 -24.96 -4.61
C GLY A 108 -1.89 -24.53 -3.65
N ALA A 109 -2.31 -25.41 -2.72
CA ALA A 109 -3.26 -25.05 -1.67
C ALA A 109 -2.53 -24.51 -0.43
N VAL A 110 -3.10 -23.51 0.22
CA VAL A 110 -2.51 -22.81 1.38
C VAL A 110 -2.51 -23.71 2.61
N LYS A 111 -1.36 -23.85 3.27
CA LYS A 111 -1.21 -24.58 4.52
C LYS A 111 -1.85 -23.81 5.69
N ARG A 112 -2.50 -24.53 6.60
CA ARG A 112 -3.12 -23.94 7.81
C ARG A 112 -2.06 -23.60 8.86
N GLN A 113 -2.16 -22.43 9.50
CA GLN A 113 -1.36 -22.13 10.69
C GLN A 113 -2.06 -22.71 11.92
N ALA A 114 -1.35 -23.50 12.72
CA ALA A 114 -1.85 -24.12 13.93
C ALA A 114 -1.49 -23.32 15.19
N ALA A 115 -2.46 -23.15 16.09
CA ALA A 115 -2.20 -22.69 17.45
C ALA A 115 -1.81 -23.90 18.33
N ARG A 116 -0.62 -23.89 18.94
CA ARG A 116 -0.20 -24.90 19.92
C ARG A 116 -0.38 -24.38 21.35
N PHE A 117 -0.98 -25.19 22.21
CA PHE A 117 -1.26 -24.86 23.61
C PHE A 117 -0.51 -25.80 24.56
N ARG A 118 0.18 -25.20 25.52
CA ARG A 118 1.00 -25.85 26.56
C ARG A 118 0.39 -25.57 27.92
N VAL A 119 0.57 -26.47 28.89
CA VAL A 119 0.24 -26.23 30.30
C VAL A 119 1.54 -25.98 31.06
N TYR A 120 1.59 -24.95 31.89
CA TYR A 120 2.71 -24.68 32.80
C TYR A 120 2.26 -24.77 34.26
N ALA A 121 3.15 -25.32 35.09
CA ALA A 121 2.99 -25.42 36.54
C ALA A 121 3.72 -24.31 37.28
N PHE A 122 3.12 -23.79 38.35
CA PHE A 122 3.64 -22.68 39.14
C PHE A 122 3.63 -22.98 40.64
N ASP A 123 4.58 -22.40 41.37
CA ASP A 123 4.58 -22.41 42.84
C ASP A 123 3.83 -21.19 43.44
N LYS A 124 3.77 -21.14 44.78
CA LYS A 124 3.14 -20.06 45.55
C LYS A 124 3.79 -18.68 45.40
N ALA A 125 4.96 -18.59 44.79
CA ALA A 125 5.64 -17.34 44.46
C ALA A 125 5.43 -16.94 42.98
N GLY A 126 4.65 -17.71 42.21
CA GLY A 126 4.46 -17.50 40.77
C GLY A 126 5.67 -17.89 39.92
N LYS A 127 6.58 -18.70 40.47
CA LYS A 127 7.75 -19.21 39.71
C LYS A 127 7.33 -20.40 38.87
N VAL A 128 7.77 -20.43 37.61
CA VAL A 128 7.57 -21.57 36.71
C VAL A 128 8.34 -22.79 37.21
N LEU A 129 7.63 -23.90 37.39
CA LEU A 129 8.18 -25.21 37.78
C LEU A 129 8.54 -26.08 36.57
N GLY A 130 7.76 -25.98 35.50
CA GLY A 130 7.93 -26.77 34.29
C GLY A 130 6.70 -26.76 33.37
N GLU A 131 6.86 -27.29 32.16
CA GLU A 131 5.73 -27.64 31.30
C GLU A 131 5.13 -28.98 31.77
N VAL A 132 3.82 -29.01 31.95
CA VAL A 132 3.06 -30.23 32.28
C VAL A 132 2.71 -30.92 30.96
N ASN A 133 3.32 -32.08 30.73
CA ASN A 133 3.21 -32.86 29.50
C ASN A 133 3.59 -34.33 29.75
N LYS A 134 3.64 -35.13 28.69
CA LYS A 134 3.98 -36.55 28.74
C LYS A 134 5.41 -36.83 29.23
N SER A 135 6.41 -36.07 28.78
CA SER A 135 7.81 -36.23 29.22
C SER A 135 8.03 -35.85 30.69
N SER A 136 7.24 -34.93 31.25
CA SER A 136 7.21 -34.64 32.70
C SER A 136 6.32 -35.61 33.51
N GLY A 137 5.65 -36.56 32.85
CA GLY A 137 4.98 -37.71 33.48
C GLY A 137 3.45 -37.65 33.55
N TYR A 138 2.82 -36.75 32.80
CA TYR A 138 1.37 -36.51 32.83
C TYR A 138 0.68 -36.94 31.53
N ASP A 139 -0.42 -37.66 31.66
CA ASP A 139 -1.39 -37.83 30.58
C ASP A 139 -2.35 -36.62 30.59
N ILE A 140 -2.63 -36.02 29.43
CA ILE A 140 -3.58 -34.90 29.35
C ILE A 140 -4.73 -35.18 28.38
N GLN A 141 -5.91 -34.68 28.77
CA GLN A 141 -7.13 -34.62 27.97
C GLN A 141 -7.56 -33.16 27.83
N TRP A 142 -7.75 -32.71 26.59
CA TRP A 142 -8.25 -31.38 26.30
C TRP A 142 -9.74 -31.41 26.01
N GLN A 143 -10.43 -30.33 26.38
CA GLN A 143 -11.79 -30.03 25.93
C GLN A 143 -11.77 -28.70 25.17
N ILE A 144 -12.46 -28.65 24.03
CA ILE A 144 -12.47 -27.50 23.13
C ILE A 144 -13.84 -27.32 22.50
N GLN A 145 -14.28 -26.08 22.38
CA GLN A 145 -15.48 -25.68 21.63
C GLN A 145 -15.18 -24.39 20.88
N VAL A 146 -15.36 -24.40 19.56
CA VAL A 146 -15.26 -23.21 18.69
C VAL A 146 -16.63 -22.89 18.11
N VAL A 147 -16.93 -21.60 17.97
CA VAL A 147 -18.23 -21.10 17.52
C VAL A 147 -18.03 -19.95 16.53
N ASN A 148 -18.81 -19.91 15.46
CA ASN A 148 -19.00 -18.73 14.62
C ASN A 148 -20.37 -18.11 14.91
N LYS A 149 -20.39 -16.89 15.45
CA LYS A 149 -21.60 -16.08 15.69
C LYS A 149 -21.77 -14.93 14.70
N LYS A 150 -20.88 -14.74 13.72
CA LYS A 150 -20.90 -13.58 12.80
C LYS A 150 -22.28 -13.37 12.18
N ALA A 151 -22.90 -14.44 11.69
CA ALA A 151 -24.20 -14.39 11.00
C ALA A 151 -25.39 -14.10 11.92
N SER A 152 -25.28 -14.34 13.23
CA SER A 152 -26.35 -14.08 14.21
C SER A 152 -26.30 -12.68 14.81
N TRP A 153 -25.17 -11.98 14.66
CA TRP A 153 -24.86 -10.69 15.28
C TRP A 153 -25.45 -9.47 14.54
N TYR A 154 -25.06 -8.27 14.97
CA TYR A 154 -25.40 -7.02 14.31
C TYR A 154 -24.54 -6.75 13.07
N THR A 155 -25.02 -5.87 12.19
CA THR A 155 -24.27 -5.28 11.08
C THR A 155 -23.11 -4.41 11.60
N PHE A 156 -22.06 -4.22 10.80
CA PHE A 156 -20.90 -3.41 11.16
C PHE A 156 -21.05 -1.96 10.68
N MET A 157 -20.96 -1.01 11.63
CA MET A 157 -21.08 0.43 11.37
C MET A 157 -19.88 1.23 11.91
N GLY A 158 -18.79 0.55 12.28
CA GLY A 158 -17.67 1.20 12.97
C GLY A 158 -17.91 1.49 14.45
N LYS A 159 -16.91 2.15 15.05
CA LYS A 159 -16.84 2.52 16.47
C LYS A 159 -17.30 3.96 16.74
N THR A 160 -17.28 4.82 15.71
CA THR A 160 -17.47 6.27 15.83
C THR A 160 -18.77 6.81 15.20
N GLN A 161 -19.51 6.00 14.43
CA GLN A 161 -20.75 6.45 13.79
C GLN A 161 -21.90 6.50 14.80
N GLU A 162 -22.69 7.59 14.77
CA GLU A 162 -23.91 7.69 15.58
C GLU A 162 -24.87 6.54 15.25
N GLY A 163 -25.41 5.90 16.29
CA GLY A 163 -26.28 4.73 16.15
C GLY A 163 -25.60 3.38 16.40
N ALA A 164 -24.26 3.30 16.33
CA ALA A 164 -23.52 2.09 16.73
C ALA A 164 -23.87 1.72 18.19
N PHE A 165 -24.47 0.54 18.36
CA PHE A 165 -24.98 -0.01 19.64
C PHE A 165 -26.07 0.81 20.35
N GLN A 166 -26.70 1.78 19.68
CA GLN A 166 -27.89 2.44 20.21
C GLN A 166 -29.18 1.66 19.87
N PRO A 167 -30.10 1.46 20.85
CA PRO A 167 -31.41 0.85 20.60
C PRO A 167 -32.19 1.64 19.54
N GLY A 168 -32.55 0.96 18.44
CA GLY A 168 -33.30 1.54 17.32
C GLY A 168 -32.48 1.85 16.06
N TYR A 169 -31.15 1.88 16.15
CA TYR A 169 -30.26 2.17 15.00
C TYR A 169 -29.48 0.94 14.51
N THR A 170 -29.10 0.00 15.38
CA THR A 170 -28.40 -1.23 14.97
C THR A 170 -29.33 -2.24 14.30
N THR A 171 -29.01 -2.65 13.07
CA THR A 171 -29.69 -3.76 12.38
C THR A 171 -29.04 -5.11 12.67
N LEU A 172 -29.86 -6.17 12.74
CA LEU A 172 -29.37 -7.55 12.80
C LEU A 172 -28.90 -8.01 11.42
N ARG A 173 -27.77 -8.75 11.38
CA ARG A 173 -27.47 -9.60 10.21
C ARG A 173 -28.57 -10.65 10.05
N ASN A 174 -28.86 -11.02 8.80
CA ASN A 174 -29.94 -11.97 8.46
C ASN A 174 -31.28 -11.61 9.12
N PRO A 175 -31.78 -10.37 9.02
CA PRO A 175 -32.82 -9.83 9.93
C PRO A 175 -34.16 -10.57 9.86
N THR A 176 -34.44 -11.30 8.78
CA THR A 176 -35.64 -12.14 8.61
C THR A 176 -35.58 -13.47 9.37
N VAL A 177 -34.39 -13.94 9.76
CA VAL A 177 -34.19 -15.23 10.43
C VAL A 177 -34.20 -15.03 11.94
N GLN A 178 -35.21 -15.60 12.62
CA GLN A 178 -35.40 -15.47 14.07
C GLN A 178 -35.34 -13.99 14.57
N PRO A 179 -36.15 -13.06 14.01
CA PRO A 179 -36.07 -11.62 14.31
C PRO A 179 -36.32 -11.28 15.79
N ASN A 180 -37.10 -12.10 16.49
CA ASN A 180 -37.57 -11.83 17.85
C ASN A 180 -36.63 -12.38 18.94
N LEU A 181 -35.47 -12.92 18.57
CA LEU A 181 -34.49 -13.50 19.50
C LEU A 181 -33.24 -12.61 19.58
N ALA A 182 -32.63 -12.53 20.77
CA ALA A 182 -31.34 -11.84 20.91
C ALA A 182 -30.25 -12.56 20.08
N PRO A 183 -29.20 -11.86 19.61
CA PRO A 183 -28.15 -12.45 18.76
C PRO A 183 -27.53 -13.77 19.26
N ASP A 184 -27.38 -13.91 20.58
CA ASP A 184 -26.85 -15.09 21.27
C ASP A 184 -27.83 -16.28 21.33
N GLN A 185 -29.08 -16.09 20.90
CA GLN A 185 -30.18 -17.07 20.94
C GLN A 185 -30.65 -17.49 19.53
N ARG A 186 -30.11 -16.89 18.46
CA ARG A 186 -30.50 -17.16 17.07
C ARG A 186 -29.76 -18.39 16.54
N ASP A 187 -30.10 -19.56 17.09
CA ASP A 187 -29.43 -20.85 16.85
C ASP A 187 -29.41 -21.31 15.37
N ARG A 188 -30.33 -20.84 14.51
CA ARG A 188 -30.25 -21.09 13.05
C ARG A 188 -29.04 -20.41 12.39
N LEU A 189 -28.47 -19.39 13.04
CA LEU A 189 -27.38 -18.56 12.53
C LEU A 189 -26.04 -18.75 13.27
N ILE A 190 -26.02 -19.50 14.37
CA ILE A 190 -24.82 -19.77 15.16
C ILE A 190 -24.26 -21.14 14.77
N VAL A 191 -23.03 -21.18 14.26
CA VAL A 191 -22.33 -22.44 14.00
C VAL A 191 -21.55 -22.82 15.24
N ASP A 192 -22.05 -23.76 16.02
CA ASP A 192 -21.37 -24.31 17.20
C ASP A 192 -20.80 -25.70 16.91
N SER A 193 -19.51 -25.92 17.16
CA SER A 193 -18.90 -27.24 17.05
C SER A 193 -19.40 -28.24 18.12
N GLY A 194 -19.96 -27.73 19.21
CA GLY A 194 -20.13 -28.44 20.47
C GLY A 194 -18.78 -28.76 21.13
N ILE A 195 -18.82 -29.17 22.39
CA ILE A 195 -17.61 -29.56 23.14
C ILE A 195 -17.05 -30.86 22.55
N LYS A 196 -15.84 -30.79 21.99
CA LYS A 196 -15.04 -31.97 21.63
C LYS A 196 -14.05 -32.27 22.76
N ARG A 197 -13.68 -33.55 22.89
CA ARG A 197 -12.62 -34.02 23.80
C ARG A 197 -11.55 -34.75 22.99
N ILE A 198 -10.29 -34.60 23.38
CA ILE A 198 -9.17 -35.30 22.76
C ILE A 198 -8.09 -35.61 23.81
N ASN A 199 -7.59 -36.83 23.81
CA ASN A 199 -6.48 -37.28 24.67
C ASN A 199 -5.17 -37.28 23.88
N THR A 200 -4.05 -37.34 24.60
CA THR A 200 -2.71 -37.54 24.02
C THR A 200 -2.67 -38.79 23.13
N GLY A 201 -2.44 -38.61 21.83
CA GLY A 201 -2.34 -39.71 20.85
C GLY A 201 -3.67 -40.22 20.27
N ASP A 202 -4.80 -39.58 20.59
CA ASP A 202 -6.06 -39.81 19.87
C ASP A 202 -5.96 -39.34 18.40
N LYS A 203 -6.83 -39.88 17.53
CA LYS A 203 -6.98 -39.37 16.16
C LYS A 203 -7.52 -37.93 16.18
N PRO A 204 -7.11 -37.06 15.22
CA PRO A 204 -7.62 -35.69 15.15
C PRO A 204 -9.15 -35.62 15.10
N VAL A 205 -9.73 -34.67 15.83
CA VAL A 205 -11.19 -34.54 15.98
C VAL A 205 -11.68 -33.30 15.22
N PRO A 206 -12.58 -33.44 14.23
CA PRO A 206 -13.07 -32.31 13.45
C PRO A 206 -14.05 -31.44 14.26
N LEU A 207 -13.86 -30.12 14.17
CA LEU A 207 -14.71 -29.11 14.78
C LEU A 207 -15.76 -28.68 13.76
N VAL A 208 -16.89 -29.39 13.73
CA VAL A 208 -17.99 -29.19 12.76
C VAL A 208 -19.26 -28.80 13.50
N GLY A 209 -19.89 -27.72 13.05
CA GLY A 209 -21.21 -27.25 13.49
C GLY A 209 -22.20 -27.18 12.33
N LYS A 210 -23.41 -26.68 12.61
CA LYS A 210 -24.51 -26.57 11.62
C LYS A 210 -24.92 -25.12 11.40
N PHE A 211 -25.17 -24.77 10.15
CA PHE A 211 -25.73 -23.48 9.74
C PHE A 211 -27.05 -23.69 9.00
N TYR A 212 -28.14 -23.10 9.49
CA TYR A 212 -29.46 -23.19 8.85
C TYR A 212 -29.76 -21.95 7.99
N GLY A 213 -29.41 -20.76 8.47
CA GLY A 213 -29.84 -19.50 7.87
C GLY A 213 -31.35 -19.46 7.65
N SER A 214 -31.77 -18.98 6.49
CA SER A 214 -33.16 -19.01 6.04
C SER A 214 -33.72 -20.41 5.76
N LYS A 215 -32.87 -21.44 5.60
CA LYS A 215 -33.26 -22.79 5.18
C LYS A 215 -33.55 -23.73 6.34
N ASP A 216 -34.54 -24.60 6.17
CA ASP A 216 -34.94 -25.58 7.20
C ASP A 216 -34.04 -26.82 7.27
N LYS A 217 -33.24 -27.06 6.23
CA LYS A 217 -32.19 -28.08 6.22
C LYS A 217 -30.84 -27.41 6.51
N PRO A 218 -30.08 -27.86 7.54
CA PRO A 218 -28.78 -27.29 7.85
C PRO A 218 -27.74 -27.70 6.82
N THR A 219 -26.77 -26.81 6.62
CA THR A 219 -25.48 -27.11 6.01
C THR A 219 -24.46 -27.38 7.12
N ASP A 220 -23.70 -28.47 7.03
CA ASP A 220 -22.57 -28.71 7.93
C ASP A 220 -21.40 -27.78 7.57
N ILE A 221 -20.81 -27.13 8.57
CA ILE A 221 -19.72 -26.17 8.43
C ILE A 221 -18.54 -26.61 9.30
N TYR A 222 -17.39 -26.80 8.67
CA TYR A 222 -16.12 -27.19 9.30
C TYR A 222 -15.39 -25.94 9.79
N LEU A 223 -15.37 -25.69 11.10
CA LEU A 223 -14.70 -24.56 11.73
C LEU A 223 -13.22 -24.83 12.05
N GLY A 224 -12.78 -26.09 12.00
CA GLY A 224 -11.41 -26.48 12.29
C GLY A 224 -11.23 -27.93 12.73
N GLU A 225 -10.14 -28.20 13.44
CA GLU A 225 -9.76 -29.54 13.91
C GLU A 225 -8.89 -29.46 15.18
N ALA A 226 -9.10 -30.39 16.11
CA ALA A 226 -8.30 -30.55 17.32
C ALA A 226 -7.29 -31.71 17.17
N ARG A 227 -6.00 -31.33 17.25
CA ARG A 227 -4.74 -32.07 17.40
C ARG A 227 -4.40 -32.57 18.81
N THR A 228 -3.53 -33.59 18.95
CA THR A 228 -2.45 -33.53 19.97
C THR A 228 -1.09 -33.75 19.31
N ASP A 229 -0.01 -33.19 19.88
CA ASP A 229 1.37 -33.57 19.53
C ASP A 229 1.85 -34.76 20.39
N GLU A 230 3.07 -35.27 20.12
CA GLU A 230 3.58 -36.47 20.78
C GLU A 230 3.73 -36.35 22.30
N GLU A 231 3.84 -35.11 22.81
CA GLU A 231 3.93 -34.75 24.22
C GLU A 231 2.56 -34.49 24.88
N GLY A 232 1.48 -34.51 24.09
CA GLY A 232 0.11 -34.27 24.56
C GLY A 232 -0.33 -32.81 24.50
N ARG A 233 0.44 -31.91 23.88
CA ARG A 233 0.01 -30.50 23.68
C ARG A 233 -1.16 -30.44 22.72
N LEU A 234 -2.16 -29.60 22.99
CA LEU A 234 -3.25 -29.36 22.05
C LEU A 234 -2.72 -28.55 20.86
N VAL A 235 -3.13 -28.95 19.66
CA VAL A 235 -2.78 -28.27 18.41
C VAL A 235 -4.07 -27.99 17.66
N VAL A 236 -4.49 -26.73 17.55
CA VAL A 236 -5.76 -26.37 16.91
C VAL A 236 -5.49 -25.85 15.50
N LEU A 237 -6.13 -26.49 14.51
CA LEU A 237 -6.18 -26.01 13.13
C LEU A 237 -7.51 -25.27 12.92
N ALA A 238 -7.46 -24.11 12.28
CA ALA A 238 -8.64 -23.37 11.86
C ALA A 238 -9.37 -24.04 10.67
N GLY A 239 -10.44 -23.40 10.21
CA GLY A 239 -11.15 -23.74 8.98
C GLY A 239 -10.28 -23.76 7.72
N ARG A 240 -10.91 -24.04 6.58
CA ARG A 240 -10.24 -24.21 5.28
C ARG A 240 -10.24 -22.94 4.44
N GLY A 241 -10.75 -21.82 4.97
CA GLY A 241 -10.91 -20.55 4.27
C GLY A 241 -12.10 -20.58 3.31
N THR A 242 -13.10 -21.41 3.64
CA THR A 242 -14.32 -21.62 2.88
C THR A 242 -15.36 -20.61 3.33
N SER A 243 -15.83 -19.80 2.38
CA SER A 243 -16.97 -18.90 2.57
C SER A 243 -17.94 -19.12 1.42
N LYS A 244 -19.24 -19.11 1.72
CA LYS A 244 -20.30 -19.34 0.73
C LYS A 244 -21.62 -18.75 1.19
N SER A 245 -22.48 -18.41 0.24
CA SER A 245 -23.91 -18.33 0.50
C SER A 245 -24.49 -19.75 0.58
N ILE A 246 -25.51 -19.94 1.42
CA ILE A 246 -26.36 -21.14 1.37
C ILE A 246 -27.64 -20.95 0.56
N LEU A 247 -27.95 -19.71 0.11
CA LEU A 247 -29.25 -19.35 -0.47
C LEU A 247 -29.55 -20.14 -1.75
N ASP A 248 -28.55 -20.31 -2.62
CA ASP A 248 -28.59 -21.14 -3.81
C ASP A 248 -27.48 -22.21 -3.73
N PRO A 249 -27.79 -23.52 -3.73
CA PRO A 249 -26.77 -24.57 -3.73
C PRO A 249 -25.95 -24.63 -5.03
N ASP A 250 -26.55 -24.25 -6.16
CA ASP A 250 -25.91 -24.29 -7.48
C ASP A 250 -25.09 -23.02 -7.74
N ASN A 251 -25.39 -21.93 -7.02
CA ASN A 251 -24.60 -20.70 -6.96
C ASN A 251 -24.14 -20.35 -5.51
N PRO A 252 -23.13 -21.06 -4.96
CA PRO A 252 -22.61 -20.80 -3.62
C PRO A 252 -21.80 -19.49 -3.49
N TYR A 253 -21.52 -18.81 -4.61
CA TYR A 253 -20.81 -17.52 -4.65
C TYR A 253 -21.60 -16.49 -5.49
N PRO A 254 -22.81 -16.09 -5.04
CA PRO A 254 -23.49 -14.93 -5.61
C PRO A 254 -22.62 -13.68 -5.41
N TYR A 255 -22.94 -12.59 -6.10
CA TYR A 255 -22.21 -11.35 -5.84
C TYR A 255 -22.45 -10.85 -4.41
N ILE A 256 -21.36 -10.46 -3.76
CA ILE A 256 -21.36 -9.76 -2.48
C ILE A 256 -21.76 -8.31 -2.74
N MET A 257 -22.69 -7.77 -1.96
CA MET A 257 -23.26 -6.43 -2.15
C MET A 257 -22.85 -5.42 -1.07
N THR A 258 -22.16 -5.85 -0.01
CA THR A 258 -21.69 -5.00 1.08
C THR A 258 -20.32 -5.46 1.56
N ASP A 259 -19.50 -4.55 2.09
CA ASP A 259 -18.14 -4.88 2.53
C ASP A 259 -18.12 -5.87 3.71
N PHE A 260 -19.08 -5.74 4.63
CA PHE A 260 -19.03 -6.42 5.94
C PHE A 260 -20.17 -7.42 6.20
N ASP A 261 -21.31 -7.33 5.51
CA ASP A 261 -22.60 -7.84 6.01
C ASP A 261 -23.44 -8.53 4.92
N SER A 262 -23.09 -9.78 4.57
CA SER A 262 -23.82 -10.55 3.55
C SER A 262 -24.85 -11.53 4.15
N ALA A 263 -26.08 -11.53 3.62
CA ALA A 263 -27.18 -12.37 4.09
C ALA A 263 -27.15 -13.80 3.51
N ASP A 264 -27.52 -14.80 4.33
CA ASP A 264 -27.34 -16.24 4.11
C ASP A 264 -25.90 -16.68 3.76
N TRP A 265 -24.91 -15.83 4.02
CA TRP A 265 -23.50 -16.20 3.97
C TRP A 265 -22.99 -16.76 5.30
N ILE A 266 -22.04 -17.68 5.18
CA ILE A 266 -21.27 -18.22 6.31
C ILE A 266 -19.80 -18.41 5.89
N ASP A 267 -18.88 -18.19 6.82
CA ASP A 267 -17.46 -18.50 6.68
C ASP A 267 -16.99 -19.48 7.76
N ASP A 268 -15.80 -20.05 7.57
CA ASP A 268 -15.18 -21.00 8.51
C ASP A 268 -14.17 -20.38 9.49
N THR A 269 -14.24 -19.07 9.71
CA THR A 269 -13.58 -18.44 10.87
C THR A 269 -14.39 -18.68 12.14
N SER A 270 -13.75 -18.64 13.32
CA SER A 270 -14.42 -18.85 14.60
C SER A 270 -13.53 -18.42 15.77
N ASP A 271 -14.11 -18.34 16.97
CA ASP A 271 -13.32 -18.36 18.21
C ASP A 271 -13.93 -19.31 19.24
N GLY A 272 -13.10 -19.73 20.20
CA GLY A 272 -13.44 -20.81 21.11
C GLY A 272 -12.72 -20.76 22.44
N TRP A 273 -13.22 -21.51 23.41
CA TRP A 273 -12.55 -21.77 24.68
C TRP A 273 -11.88 -23.14 24.67
N ILE A 274 -10.86 -23.27 25.52
CA ILE A 274 -10.09 -24.50 25.75
C ILE A 274 -10.03 -24.74 27.25
N SER A 275 -10.22 -25.98 27.70
CA SER A 275 -9.91 -26.43 29.07
C SER A 275 -9.16 -27.77 29.06
N VAL A 276 -8.60 -28.17 30.19
CA VAL A 276 -7.76 -29.38 30.28
C VAL A 276 -8.03 -30.17 31.55
N THR A 277 -7.93 -31.50 31.45
CA THR A 277 -7.86 -32.43 32.57
C THR A 277 -6.55 -33.18 32.49
N ILE A 278 -5.80 -33.15 33.58
CA ILE A 278 -4.42 -33.65 33.68
C ILE A 278 -4.43 -34.84 34.65
N TYR A 279 -3.75 -35.91 34.28
CA TYR A 279 -3.75 -37.19 34.99
C TYR A 279 -2.31 -37.66 35.27
N TRP A 280 -2.08 -38.19 36.47
CA TRP A 280 -0.79 -38.79 36.86
C TRP A 280 -1.02 -40.05 37.71
N ASP A 281 0.07 -40.67 38.19
CA ASP A 281 0.07 -41.95 38.91
C ASP A 281 -0.74 -43.05 38.21
N LYS A 282 -0.45 -43.28 36.93
CA LYS A 282 -1.19 -44.22 36.06
C LYS A 282 -2.69 -43.89 35.93
N LYS A 283 -3.04 -42.60 35.96
CA LYS A 283 -4.40 -42.04 35.95
C LYS A 283 -5.21 -42.31 37.23
N ALA A 284 -4.54 -42.64 38.34
CA ALA A 284 -5.17 -42.72 39.66
C ALA A 284 -5.45 -41.34 40.28
N GLN A 285 -4.69 -40.31 39.89
CA GLN A 285 -4.91 -38.92 40.28
C GLN A 285 -5.30 -38.09 39.05
N SER A 286 -6.13 -37.06 39.26
CA SER A 286 -6.54 -36.13 38.20
C SER A 286 -6.82 -34.73 38.72
N TYR A 287 -6.36 -33.71 37.99
CA TYR A 287 -6.69 -32.30 38.21
C TYR A 287 -7.43 -31.78 36.97
N HIS A 288 -8.66 -31.30 37.12
CA HIS A 288 -9.35 -30.59 36.05
C HIS A 288 -9.17 -29.09 36.25
N LEU A 289 -8.50 -28.45 35.29
CA LEU A 289 -8.52 -27.00 35.14
C LEU A 289 -9.86 -26.58 34.53
N ASN A 290 -10.90 -26.63 35.38
CA ASN A 290 -12.06 -25.74 35.23
C ASN A 290 -11.55 -24.29 35.16
N GLU A 291 -12.31 -23.40 34.54
CA GLU A 291 -11.99 -21.95 34.50
C GLU A 291 -10.68 -21.61 33.76
N SER A 292 -10.25 -22.47 32.84
CA SER A 292 -9.23 -22.12 31.85
C SER A 292 -9.70 -20.93 31.01
N ASN A 293 -9.03 -19.79 31.20
CA ASN A 293 -9.26 -18.55 30.46
C ASN A 293 -8.55 -18.50 29.10
N ALA A 294 -8.04 -19.65 28.63
CA ALA A 294 -7.48 -19.76 27.29
C ALA A 294 -8.57 -19.66 26.21
N ARG A 295 -8.21 -19.03 25.09
CA ARG A 295 -9.03 -18.90 23.89
C ARG A 295 -8.22 -19.31 22.66
N VAL A 296 -8.92 -19.75 21.62
CA VAL A 296 -8.37 -19.90 20.26
C VAL A 296 -9.17 -19.02 19.31
N ILE A 297 -8.47 -18.36 18.39
CA ILE A 297 -9.07 -17.61 17.29
C ILE A 297 -8.64 -18.30 15.99
N GLY A 298 -9.62 -18.76 15.21
CA GLY A 298 -9.45 -19.23 13.84
C GLY A 298 -9.77 -18.11 12.85
N THR A 299 -8.75 -17.50 12.28
CA THR A 299 -8.83 -16.24 11.50
C THR A 299 -8.16 -16.35 10.11
N THR A 300 -8.10 -15.24 9.38
CA THR A 300 -7.62 -15.14 7.99
C THR A 300 -6.14 -15.56 7.84
N PRO A 301 -5.70 -15.96 6.63
CA PRO A 301 -4.29 -16.17 6.35
C PRO A 301 -3.54 -14.85 6.41
N LYS A 302 -2.37 -14.86 7.04
CA LYS A 302 -1.45 -13.72 7.02
C LYS A 302 -0.47 -13.96 5.87
N PHE A 303 -0.48 -13.07 4.89
CA PHE A 303 0.35 -13.26 3.69
C PHE A 303 1.78 -12.72 3.84
N ALA A 304 2.04 -11.82 4.79
CA ALA A 304 3.39 -11.28 5.08
C ALA A 304 3.83 -11.60 6.51
N ASN A 305 4.10 -12.87 6.80
CA ASN A 305 4.17 -13.37 8.18
C ASN A 305 5.19 -12.65 9.09
N SER A 306 6.42 -12.43 8.61
CA SER A 306 7.50 -11.77 9.36
C SER A 306 7.39 -10.23 9.43
N ILE A 307 6.34 -9.63 8.84
CA ILE A 307 6.09 -8.19 8.89
C ILE A 307 4.98 -7.91 9.92
N TYR A 308 5.22 -7.01 10.88
CA TYR A 308 4.32 -6.75 12.01
C TYR A 308 3.69 -5.35 11.95
N ALA A 309 2.44 -5.22 12.40
CA ALA A 309 1.75 -3.92 12.48
C ALA A 309 2.38 -3.02 13.56
N PRO A 310 2.41 -1.67 13.39
CA PRO A 310 2.95 -0.73 14.37
C PRO A 310 2.39 -0.94 15.78
N THR A 311 1.10 -1.31 15.86
CA THR A 311 0.40 -1.75 17.08
C THR A 311 -0.21 -3.13 16.80
N SER A 312 0.21 -4.13 17.57
CA SER A 312 -0.31 -5.51 17.54
C SER A 312 -1.31 -5.76 18.68
N LEU A 313 -2.00 -6.91 18.73
CA LEU A 313 -2.85 -7.23 19.89
C LEU A 313 -2.03 -7.34 21.18
N TYR A 314 -0.74 -7.69 21.11
CA TYR A 314 0.14 -7.64 22.29
C TYR A 314 0.32 -6.21 22.80
N ASP A 315 0.62 -5.25 21.91
CA ASP A 315 0.77 -3.83 22.26
C ASP A 315 -0.51 -3.24 22.86
N LEU A 316 -1.68 -3.63 22.34
CA LEU A 316 -2.98 -3.21 22.82
C LEU A 316 -3.34 -3.85 24.17
N MET A 317 -3.06 -5.15 24.34
CA MET A 317 -3.31 -5.85 25.61
C MET A 317 -2.42 -5.31 26.74
N GLU A 318 -1.17 -4.90 26.47
CA GLU A 318 -0.38 -4.15 27.45
C GLU A 318 -1.05 -2.81 27.85
N GLU A 319 -1.57 -2.03 26.90
CA GLU A 319 -2.26 -0.75 27.20
C GLU A 319 -3.51 -0.96 28.06
N VAL A 320 -4.37 -1.95 27.75
CA VAL A 320 -5.59 -2.23 28.52
C VAL A 320 -5.27 -2.64 29.98
N TYR A 321 -4.17 -3.35 30.21
CA TYR A 321 -3.71 -3.72 31.56
C TYR A 321 -2.98 -2.59 32.31
N GLU A 322 -2.41 -1.61 31.61
CA GLU A 322 -1.77 -0.43 32.21
C GLU A 322 -2.78 0.69 32.54
N LYS A 323 -3.86 0.82 31.77
CA LYS A 323 -4.89 1.86 31.94
C LYS A 323 -5.42 2.01 33.38
N PRO A 324 -5.82 0.93 34.12
CA PRO A 324 -6.24 1.06 35.51
C PRO A 324 -5.16 1.60 36.46
N LYS A 325 -3.87 1.36 36.14
CA LYS A 325 -2.73 1.86 36.91
C LYS A 325 -2.50 3.35 36.63
N ARG A 326 -2.65 3.78 35.37
CA ARG A 326 -2.62 5.20 34.97
C ARG A 326 -3.76 5.99 35.62
N GLU A 327 -4.99 5.46 35.58
CA GLU A 327 -6.17 6.03 36.25
C GLU A 327 -5.98 6.11 37.78
N ALA A 328 -5.45 5.05 38.41
CA ALA A 328 -5.16 5.04 39.84
C ALA A 328 -4.06 6.05 40.23
N ALA A 329 -3.02 6.23 39.42
CA ALA A 329 -1.99 7.24 39.65
C ALA A 329 -2.59 8.67 39.59
N GLN A 330 -3.35 8.97 38.52
CA GLN A 330 -4.03 10.24 38.31
C GLN A 330 -5.00 10.57 39.46
N LYS A 331 -5.84 9.60 39.88
CA LYS A 331 -6.79 9.75 40.99
C LYS A 331 -6.11 10.05 42.33
N ASN A 332 -4.89 9.58 42.53
CA ASN A 332 -4.08 9.84 43.72
C ASN A 332 -3.15 11.07 43.58
N ASN A 333 -3.29 11.86 42.50
CA ASN A 333 -2.43 12.98 42.14
C ASN A 333 -0.93 12.63 42.13
N LYS A 334 -0.60 11.43 41.62
CA LYS A 334 0.77 10.94 41.43
C LYS A 334 1.08 10.86 39.94
N PRO A 335 2.34 11.06 39.52
CA PRO A 335 2.76 10.71 38.17
C PRO A 335 2.55 9.19 37.96
N TYR A 336 2.02 8.82 36.80
CA TYR A 336 2.06 7.44 36.33
C TYR A 336 3.52 7.10 35.97
N ASP A 337 4.04 6.00 36.53
CA ASP A 337 5.35 5.49 36.14
C ASP A 337 5.18 4.31 35.17
N VAL A 338 5.59 4.53 33.93
CA VAL A 338 5.67 3.52 32.86
C VAL A 338 6.79 2.47 33.10
N GLY A 339 7.56 2.61 34.18
CA GLY A 339 8.62 1.69 34.58
C GLY A 339 9.89 1.87 33.74
N GLU A 340 10.72 0.82 33.70
CA GLU A 340 11.95 0.82 32.90
C GLU A 340 11.64 0.63 31.41
N VAL A 341 12.20 1.51 30.57
CA VAL A 341 12.12 1.42 29.11
C VAL A 341 13.43 0.82 28.58
N ASP A 342 13.34 -0.29 27.86
CA ASP A 342 14.47 -0.88 27.14
C ASP A 342 14.33 -0.67 25.62
N TRP A 343 15.46 -0.35 24.98
CA TRP A 343 15.54 -0.08 23.55
C TRP A 343 15.00 -1.22 22.69
N TYR A 344 15.53 -2.44 22.82
CA TYR A 344 15.17 -3.56 21.95
C TYR A 344 13.80 -4.14 22.28
N LYS A 345 13.40 -4.11 23.55
CA LYS A 345 12.08 -4.61 23.99
C LYS A 345 10.92 -3.69 23.63
N HIS A 346 11.10 -2.37 23.75
CA HIS A 346 10.00 -1.40 23.75
C HIS A 346 10.04 -0.34 22.63
N ILE A 347 11.22 0.06 22.15
CA ILE A 347 11.36 1.20 21.22
C ILE A 347 11.69 0.73 19.80
N TRP A 348 12.69 -0.12 19.64
CA TRP A 348 13.10 -0.66 18.35
C TRP A 348 11.95 -1.35 17.58
N PRO A 349 11.03 -2.10 18.22
CA PRO A 349 9.85 -2.63 17.52
C PRO A 349 9.02 -1.55 16.81
N LEU A 350 8.78 -0.40 17.45
CA LEU A 350 8.02 0.70 16.87
C LEU A 350 8.75 1.36 15.68
N LEU A 351 10.08 1.37 15.70
CA LEU A 351 10.90 2.03 14.68
C LEU A 351 11.26 1.10 13.51
N GLN A 352 11.38 -0.22 13.72
CA GLN A 352 11.64 -1.18 12.64
C GLN A 352 10.38 -1.52 11.82
N ARG A 353 9.19 -1.47 12.43
CA ARG A 353 7.92 -1.85 11.78
C ARG A 353 7.60 -1.00 10.52
N PRO A 354 7.74 0.34 10.49
CA PRO A 354 7.44 1.14 9.30
C PRO A 354 8.39 0.89 8.09
N PRO A 355 9.73 0.77 8.24
CA PRO A 355 10.58 0.30 7.15
C PRO A 355 10.26 -1.12 6.67
N LEU A 356 9.88 -2.06 7.56
CA LEU A 356 9.43 -3.39 7.14
C LEU A 356 8.13 -3.34 6.33
N LEU A 357 7.17 -2.49 6.73
CA LEU A 357 5.94 -2.24 5.95
C LEU A 357 6.19 -1.69 4.54
N SER A 358 7.31 -1.05 4.27
CA SER A 358 7.63 -0.53 2.92
C SER A 358 7.67 -1.59 1.82
N TRP A 359 7.91 -2.85 2.20
CA TRP A 359 7.94 -3.97 1.26
C TRP A 359 6.56 -4.42 0.77
N VAL A 360 5.52 -4.00 1.48
CA VAL A 360 4.12 -4.43 1.28
C VAL A 360 3.16 -3.25 1.10
N ASN A 361 3.62 -1.99 1.20
CA ASN A 361 2.78 -0.79 1.10
C ASN A 361 3.52 0.41 0.48
N GLY A 362 2.91 1.03 -0.53
CA GLY A 362 3.51 2.12 -1.31
C GLY A 362 3.68 3.43 -0.52
N GLN A 363 2.75 3.73 0.37
CA GLN A 363 2.75 4.91 1.23
C GLN A 363 3.91 4.84 2.25
N ALA A 364 4.09 3.67 2.88
CA ALA A 364 5.24 3.36 3.72
C ALA A 364 6.55 3.40 2.90
N ASN A 365 6.56 2.91 1.67
CA ASN A 365 7.72 2.97 0.78
C ASN A 365 8.18 4.40 0.45
N GLY A 366 7.24 5.35 0.29
CA GLY A 366 7.58 6.75 0.03
C GLY A 366 8.35 7.46 1.16
N GLY A 367 8.16 7.04 2.42
CA GLY A 367 8.84 7.63 3.59
C GLY A 367 9.95 6.76 4.19
N HIS A 368 9.72 5.45 4.26
CA HIS A 368 10.54 4.46 5.00
C HIS A 368 11.08 3.34 4.12
N GLY A 369 10.84 3.38 2.79
CA GLY A 369 11.39 2.42 1.85
C GLY A 369 12.92 2.47 1.75
N PRO A 370 13.54 1.56 0.97
CA PRO A 370 15.00 1.46 0.85
C PRO A 370 15.72 2.77 0.50
N ASN A 371 15.05 3.69 -0.18
CA ASN A 371 15.54 5.02 -0.57
C ASN A 371 14.86 6.19 0.18
N GLY A 372 14.02 5.89 1.18
CA GLY A 372 13.25 6.88 1.94
C GLY A 372 14.03 7.46 3.11
N PRO A 373 13.85 8.76 3.45
CA PRO A 373 14.62 9.43 4.50
C PRO A 373 14.32 8.95 5.93
N GLY A 374 13.27 8.14 6.12
CA GLY A 374 12.92 7.48 7.38
C GLY A 374 13.33 6.00 7.44
N ASN A 375 14.24 5.54 6.58
CA ASN A 375 14.75 4.17 6.62
C ASN A 375 15.68 3.96 7.82
N PHE A 376 15.11 3.59 8.98
CA PHE A 376 15.85 3.40 10.23
C PHE A 376 16.81 2.18 10.24
N PHE A 377 16.90 1.42 9.16
CA PHE A 377 17.92 0.39 8.94
C PHE A 377 19.18 0.94 8.24
N GLU A 378 19.22 2.20 7.76
CA GLU A 378 20.49 2.74 7.24
C GLU A 378 21.52 2.96 8.36
N GLU A 379 22.80 2.90 7.97
CA GLU A 379 23.96 3.01 8.86
C GLU A 379 23.91 4.31 9.69
N GLY A 380 24.19 4.18 10.99
CA GLY A 380 24.17 5.30 11.95
C GLY A 380 22.80 5.63 12.56
N TRP A 381 21.66 5.34 11.90
CA TRP A 381 20.34 5.61 12.50
C TRP A 381 20.15 4.84 13.80
N GLN A 382 20.38 3.52 13.78
CA GLN A 382 20.16 2.69 14.97
C GLN A 382 21.08 3.10 16.13
N ASP A 383 22.32 3.52 15.85
CA ASP A 383 23.26 3.97 16.87
C ASP A 383 22.86 5.33 17.47
N SER A 384 22.60 6.35 16.65
CA SER A 384 22.12 7.66 17.12
C SER A 384 20.79 7.58 17.87
N LEU A 385 19.88 6.68 17.47
CA LEU A 385 18.59 6.51 18.14
C LEU A 385 18.68 5.67 19.43
N SER A 386 19.72 4.83 19.59
CA SER A 386 19.90 3.96 20.76
C SER A 386 20.96 4.44 21.76
N ASP A 387 21.73 5.47 21.44
CA ASP A 387 22.49 6.26 22.42
C ASP A 387 21.54 7.13 23.27
N PRO A 388 21.53 7.01 24.61
CA PRO A 388 20.72 7.87 25.48
C PRO A 388 21.29 9.27 25.70
N SER A 389 22.51 9.59 25.23
CA SER A 389 23.17 10.87 25.54
C SER A 389 22.38 12.11 25.12
N ALA A 390 22.66 13.25 25.76
CA ALA A 390 22.07 14.54 25.42
C ALA A 390 22.46 15.03 24.02
N ALA A 391 23.56 14.55 23.43
CA ALA A 391 23.96 14.91 22.07
C ALA A 391 22.99 14.36 21.01
N ASN A 392 22.41 13.19 21.24
CA ASN A 392 21.43 12.57 20.36
C ASN A 392 19.96 12.88 20.72
N GLU A 393 19.69 13.56 21.84
CA GLU A 393 18.34 13.98 22.24
C GLU A 393 17.57 14.75 21.15
N PRO A 394 18.17 15.70 20.39
CA PRO A 394 17.46 16.39 19.32
C PRO A 394 16.96 15.46 18.20
N ILE A 395 17.70 14.40 17.88
CA ILE A 395 17.33 13.42 16.86
C ILE A 395 16.19 12.54 17.37
N ARG A 396 16.30 12.02 18.59
CA ARG A 396 15.23 11.22 19.22
C ARG A 396 13.93 12.03 19.37
N ARG A 397 14.03 13.32 19.75
CA ARG A 397 12.90 14.27 19.77
C ARG A 397 12.33 14.56 18.38
N GLY A 398 13.17 14.64 17.34
CA GLY A 398 12.73 14.81 15.95
C GLY A 398 11.88 13.65 15.45
N VAL A 399 12.26 12.41 15.79
CA VAL A 399 11.48 11.19 15.49
C VAL A 399 10.20 11.14 16.31
N LEU A 400 10.26 11.42 17.62
CA LEU A 400 9.06 11.56 18.47
C LEU A 400 8.07 12.60 17.90
N GLY A 401 8.56 13.74 17.40
CA GLY A 401 7.76 14.79 16.77
C GLY A 401 7.07 14.37 15.47
N ARG A 402 7.41 13.21 14.89
CA ARG A 402 6.66 12.61 13.78
C ARG A 402 5.56 11.65 14.23
N MET A 403 5.52 11.24 15.49
CA MET A 403 4.52 10.27 15.98
C MET A 403 3.17 10.95 16.22
N ARG A 404 2.10 10.31 15.75
CA ARG A 404 0.72 10.73 16.04
C ARG A 404 0.43 10.54 17.52
N LEU A 405 -0.09 11.59 18.16
CA LEU A 405 -0.47 11.56 19.56
C LEU A 405 -1.61 10.56 19.79
N PRO A 406 -1.64 9.84 20.93
CA PRO A 406 -2.69 8.86 21.22
C PRO A 406 -4.11 9.43 21.16
N THR A 407 -5.02 8.68 20.56
CA THR A 407 -6.46 9.02 20.46
C THR A 407 -7.22 8.92 21.79
N THR A 408 -6.80 8.03 22.69
CA THR A 408 -7.46 7.79 23.99
C THR A 408 -7.33 8.93 24.99
N ASN A 409 -6.38 9.86 24.80
CA ASN A 409 -6.16 10.97 25.72
C ASN A 409 -6.70 12.30 25.18
N SER A 410 -7.71 12.86 25.85
CA SER A 410 -8.33 14.13 25.45
C SER A 410 -7.41 15.35 25.56
N LYS A 411 -6.32 15.27 26.34
CA LYS A 411 -5.33 16.37 26.44
C LYS A 411 -4.61 16.67 25.11
N TYR A 412 -4.76 15.80 24.11
CA TYR A 412 -4.15 15.93 22.79
C TYR A 412 -5.12 16.31 21.67
N ASP A 413 -6.43 16.46 21.94
CA ASP A 413 -7.46 16.61 20.91
C ASP A 413 -7.16 17.74 19.90
N GLN A 414 -6.90 18.95 20.40
CA GLN A 414 -6.55 20.11 19.57
C GLN A 414 -5.24 19.91 18.79
N ALA A 415 -4.26 19.22 19.38
CA ALA A 415 -2.97 18.97 18.76
C ALA A 415 -3.06 17.89 17.65
N ARG A 416 -3.94 16.90 17.78
CA ARG A 416 -4.14 15.85 16.77
C ARG A 416 -4.72 16.38 15.46
N VAL A 417 -5.56 17.42 15.50
CA VAL A 417 -6.04 18.11 14.27
C VAL A 417 -4.84 18.61 13.44
N GLY A 418 -3.84 19.21 14.10
CA GLY A 418 -2.57 19.62 13.49
C GLY A 418 -1.67 18.49 13.00
N GLN A 419 -2.07 17.22 13.18
CA GLN A 419 -1.38 16.03 12.67
C GLN A 419 -2.14 15.29 11.56
N ALA A 420 -3.35 15.71 11.19
CA ALA A 420 -4.26 14.99 10.28
C ALA A 420 -3.87 15.08 8.79
N TYR A 421 -2.62 14.78 8.44
CA TYR A 421 -2.09 14.67 7.07
C TYR A 421 -0.87 13.72 7.02
N SER A 422 -0.38 13.41 5.82
CA SER A 422 0.59 12.33 5.52
C SER A 422 2.01 12.47 6.10
N TYR A 423 2.32 13.57 6.78
CA TYR A 423 3.66 13.84 7.35
C TYR A 423 3.98 13.05 8.64
N PHE A 424 2.95 12.58 9.34
CA PHE A 424 3.04 11.93 10.65
C PHE A 424 2.83 10.40 10.59
N MET A 425 3.53 9.68 11.46
CA MET A 425 3.53 8.22 11.60
C MET A 425 2.56 7.72 12.69
N PRO A 426 1.93 6.55 12.50
CA PRO A 426 1.88 5.78 11.26
C PRO A 426 1.02 6.48 10.20
N TRP A 427 1.32 6.31 8.91
CA TRP A 427 0.42 6.76 7.84
C TRP A 427 -0.53 5.60 7.44
N LEU A 428 -1.42 5.27 8.37
CA LEU A 428 -2.46 4.25 8.24
C LEU A 428 -3.81 4.85 8.64
N SER A 429 -4.91 4.26 8.16
CA SER A 429 -6.29 4.60 8.53
C SER A 429 -6.55 4.42 10.02
N GLY A 430 -7.57 5.09 10.53
CA GLY A 430 -7.99 5.03 11.94
C GLY A 430 -9.36 4.39 12.11
N ASP A 431 -9.82 4.28 13.36
CA ASP A 431 -11.15 3.74 13.66
C ASP A 431 -12.31 4.63 13.18
N GLY A 432 -12.01 5.88 12.78
CA GLY A 432 -12.95 6.77 12.10
C GLY A 432 -13.15 6.48 10.61
N GLY A 433 -12.33 5.61 10.00
CA GLY A 433 -12.38 5.29 8.58
C GLY A 433 -11.09 5.61 7.81
N ARG A 434 -11.22 5.67 6.48
CA ARG A 434 -10.13 5.91 5.52
C ARG A 434 -9.49 7.29 5.71
N THR A 435 -8.16 7.35 5.75
CA THR A 435 -7.38 8.59 6.01
C THR A 435 -7.87 9.79 5.21
N THR A 436 -8.39 10.79 5.90
CA THR A 436 -9.00 12.00 5.32
C THR A 436 -8.32 13.24 5.94
N ALA A 437 -7.78 14.11 5.08
CA ALA A 437 -7.01 15.26 5.55
C ALA A 437 -7.87 16.20 6.41
N GLY A 438 -7.34 16.62 7.56
CA GLY A 438 -8.05 17.44 8.55
C GLY A 438 -8.84 16.67 9.61
N ASP A 439 -9.21 15.40 9.36
CA ASP A 439 -9.91 14.56 10.34
C ASP A 439 -8.93 13.60 11.06
N PRO A 440 -8.55 13.88 12.32
CA PRO A 440 -7.63 13.03 13.08
C PRO A 440 -8.21 11.66 13.48
N SER A 441 -9.53 11.44 13.42
CA SER A 441 -10.14 10.14 13.74
C SER A 441 -9.88 9.08 12.65
N THR A 442 -9.62 9.54 11.43
CA THR A 442 -9.34 8.69 10.26
C THR A 442 -7.87 8.24 10.14
N PHE A 443 -7.02 8.53 11.15
CA PHE A 443 -5.63 8.07 11.18
C PHE A 443 -5.36 7.20 12.43
N ALA A 444 -4.61 6.12 12.27
CA ALA A 444 -4.12 5.33 13.41
C ALA A 444 -3.13 6.14 14.26
N SER A 445 -3.09 5.90 15.58
CA SER A 445 -2.08 6.45 16.49
C SER A 445 -1.36 5.33 17.24
N VAL A 446 -0.25 5.66 17.90
CA VAL A 446 0.34 4.79 18.94
C VAL A 446 -0.55 4.79 20.19
N THR A 447 -0.47 3.73 21.01
CA THR A 447 -1.14 3.69 22.32
C THR A 447 -0.51 4.69 23.29
N GLU A 448 -1.21 5.05 24.37
CA GLU A 448 -0.60 5.91 25.41
C GLU A 448 0.63 5.27 26.03
N LEU A 449 0.65 3.96 26.25
CA LEU A 449 1.79 3.23 26.79
C LEU A 449 2.99 3.26 25.82
N GLN A 450 2.75 3.08 24.52
CA GLN A 450 3.79 3.24 23.49
C GLN A 450 4.32 4.69 23.49
N PHE A 451 3.44 5.70 23.63
CA PHE A 451 3.84 7.10 23.67
C PHE A 451 4.58 7.47 24.97
N ASP A 452 4.16 6.98 26.13
CA ASP A 452 4.81 7.14 27.43
C ASP A 452 6.25 6.55 27.39
N ARG A 453 6.41 5.37 26.76
CA ARG A 453 7.71 4.73 26.50
C ARG A 453 8.59 5.58 25.57
N LEU A 454 8.03 6.06 24.45
CA LEU A 454 8.72 6.96 23.51
C LEU A 454 9.12 8.31 24.16
N MET A 455 8.31 8.84 25.09
CA MET A 455 8.60 10.07 25.83
C MET A 455 9.80 9.90 26.79
N LYS A 456 9.93 8.77 27.48
CA LYS A 456 11.15 8.45 28.26
C LYS A 456 12.36 8.29 27.32
N TRP A 457 12.21 7.51 26.25
CA TRP A 457 13.27 7.28 25.26
C TRP A 457 13.82 8.58 24.65
N ALA A 458 12.95 9.51 24.24
CA ALA A 458 13.37 10.76 23.62
C ALA A 458 14.33 11.56 24.52
N LYS A 459 14.04 11.64 25.83
CA LYS A 459 14.89 12.30 26.83
C LYS A 459 16.18 11.54 27.19
N GLY A 460 16.32 10.28 26.79
CA GLY A 460 17.42 9.40 27.23
C GLY A 460 17.12 8.60 28.51
N GLU A 461 15.88 8.58 29.00
CA GLU A 461 15.45 7.81 30.19
C GLU A 461 15.21 6.32 29.84
N PHE A 462 16.16 5.66 29.16
CA PHE A 462 16.04 4.27 28.70
C PHE A 462 17.36 3.48 28.81
N THR A 463 17.27 2.15 28.81
CA THR A 463 18.42 1.23 28.77
C THR A 463 18.53 0.52 27.41
N LYS A 464 19.75 0.06 27.06
CA LYS A 464 20.01 -0.78 25.87
C LYS A 464 20.58 -2.11 26.36
N LYS A 465 19.73 -2.98 26.93
CA LYS A 465 20.15 -4.28 27.43
C LYS A 465 20.48 -5.21 26.27
N PRO A 466 21.51 -6.07 26.37
CA PRO A 466 21.70 -7.13 25.39
C PRO A 466 20.50 -8.09 25.44
N VAL A 467 19.66 -8.06 24.40
CA VAL A 467 18.65 -9.10 24.20
C VAL A 467 19.35 -10.32 23.60
N LYS A 468 19.22 -11.47 24.26
CA LYS A 468 19.55 -12.74 23.62
C LYS A 468 18.43 -13.08 22.66
N GLU A 469 18.70 -13.01 21.37
CA GLU A 469 17.78 -13.52 20.36
C GLU A 469 17.74 -15.05 20.41
N TYR A 470 16.56 -15.61 20.17
CA TYR A 470 16.31 -17.04 20.14
C TYR A 470 15.68 -17.39 18.80
N THR A 471 16.04 -18.52 18.22
CA THR A 471 15.35 -19.13 17.07
C THR A 471 14.54 -20.37 17.47
N SER A 472 14.93 -21.03 18.56
CA SER A 472 14.23 -22.18 19.14
C SER A 472 13.56 -21.81 20.47
N PHE A 473 12.31 -22.21 20.64
CA PHE A 473 11.57 -22.05 21.90
C PHE A 473 12.25 -22.76 23.08
N ALA A 474 12.95 -23.87 22.82
CA ALA A 474 13.60 -24.66 23.87
C ALA A 474 14.82 -23.97 24.50
N ASP A 475 15.40 -22.97 23.82
CA ASP A 475 16.57 -22.21 24.31
C ASP A 475 16.17 -21.03 25.23
N ILE A 476 14.88 -20.70 25.29
CA ILE A 476 14.32 -19.64 26.13
C ILE A 476 14.32 -20.11 27.61
N PRO A 477 14.77 -19.29 28.57
CA PRO A 477 14.71 -19.58 30.01
C PRO A 477 13.29 -20.00 30.45
N LEU A 478 13.21 -21.00 31.32
CA LEU A 478 11.95 -21.62 31.73
C LEU A 478 10.95 -20.62 32.36
N ASP A 479 11.46 -19.61 33.05
CA ASP A 479 10.71 -18.51 33.67
C ASP A 479 10.28 -17.41 32.68
N GLU A 480 10.92 -17.33 31.51
CA GLU A 480 10.54 -16.44 30.40
C GLU A 480 9.56 -17.12 29.42
N GLN A 481 9.63 -18.45 29.26
CA GLN A 481 8.85 -19.24 28.29
C GLN A 481 7.34 -18.91 28.23
N PRO A 482 6.58 -18.84 29.35
CA PRO A 482 5.15 -18.52 29.27
C PRO A 482 4.87 -17.13 28.70
N LYS A 483 5.73 -16.14 29.00
CA LYS A 483 5.62 -14.76 28.49
C LYS A 483 6.05 -14.67 27.03
N ALA A 484 7.03 -15.48 26.62
CA ALA A 484 7.41 -15.64 25.23
C ALA A 484 6.24 -16.15 24.37
N LEU A 485 5.48 -17.15 24.85
CA LEU A 485 4.29 -17.66 24.15
C LEU A 485 3.18 -16.61 24.01
N ILE A 486 2.87 -15.84 25.06
CA ILE A 486 1.91 -14.72 24.98
C ILE A 486 2.32 -13.76 23.87
N ARG A 487 3.58 -13.32 23.91
CA ARG A 487 4.10 -12.30 22.99
C ARG A 487 4.17 -12.80 21.54
N ALA A 488 4.72 -13.98 21.29
CA ALA A 488 4.87 -14.53 19.95
C ALA A 488 3.51 -14.73 19.26
N SER A 489 2.52 -15.27 19.98
CA SER A 489 1.14 -15.46 19.46
C SER A 489 0.46 -14.13 19.10
N LEU A 490 0.69 -13.07 19.89
CA LEU A 490 -0.05 -11.81 19.79
C LEU A 490 0.67 -10.65 19.09
N GLU A 491 2.01 -10.67 18.94
CA GLU A 491 2.71 -9.57 18.25
C GLU A 491 2.66 -9.70 16.71
N ALA A 492 2.31 -10.89 16.21
CA ALA A 492 2.14 -11.19 14.80
C ALA A 492 0.79 -10.75 14.21
N THR A 493 -0.10 -10.14 15.01
CA THR A 493 -1.50 -9.76 14.68
C THR A 493 -1.68 -8.25 14.50
N ILE A 494 -2.90 -7.83 14.11
CA ILE A 494 -3.33 -6.43 14.05
C ILE A 494 -3.94 -5.98 15.38
N GLY A 495 -3.37 -4.95 16.01
CA GLY A 495 -3.93 -4.28 17.18
C GLY A 495 -4.59 -2.93 16.89
N ALA A 496 -4.19 -2.24 15.82
CA ALA A 496 -4.85 -1.02 15.35
C ALA A 496 -4.58 -0.79 13.83
N PRO A 497 -5.50 -0.12 13.11
CA PRO A 497 -6.87 0.24 13.52
C PRO A 497 -7.79 -0.98 13.62
N LEU A 498 -8.99 -0.81 14.18
CA LEU A 498 -9.97 -1.89 14.42
C LEU A 498 -11.32 -1.58 13.74
N TYR A 499 -11.28 -1.35 12.41
CA TYR A 499 -12.44 -1.06 11.56
C TYR A 499 -12.57 -2.03 10.37
N PRO A 500 -13.19 -3.22 10.52
CA PRO A 500 -13.51 -3.89 11.79
C PRO A 500 -12.26 -4.49 12.46
N GLY A 501 -11.21 -4.84 11.73
CA GLY A 501 -10.01 -5.54 12.23
C GLY A 501 -9.79 -6.88 11.51
N ILE A 502 -8.70 -7.60 11.84
CA ILE A 502 -8.37 -8.90 11.22
C ILE A 502 -8.58 -10.07 12.20
N GLU A 503 -7.83 -10.11 13.30
CA GLU A 503 -7.96 -11.19 14.29
C GLU A 503 -9.09 -10.96 15.31
N MET A 504 -9.29 -9.69 15.68
CA MET A 504 -10.33 -9.20 16.59
C MET A 504 -10.78 -7.81 16.12
N SER A 505 -11.87 -7.30 16.72
CA SER A 505 -12.34 -5.92 16.48
C SER A 505 -12.09 -5.02 17.71
N TRP A 506 -12.75 -3.87 17.79
CA TRP A 506 -12.71 -2.92 18.91
C TRP A 506 -13.01 -3.57 20.28
N ASN A 507 -13.62 -4.76 20.31
CA ASN A 507 -13.72 -5.60 21.50
C ASN A 507 -12.35 -6.02 22.10
N ALA A 508 -11.25 -5.88 21.35
CA ALA A 508 -9.88 -6.04 21.85
C ALA A 508 -9.42 -4.90 22.78
N GLU A 509 -10.07 -3.74 22.76
CA GLU A 509 -9.75 -2.58 23.62
C GLU A 509 -10.53 -2.58 24.95
N LEU A 510 -11.55 -3.44 25.06
CA LEU A 510 -12.46 -3.46 26.21
C LEU A 510 -11.81 -4.12 27.42
N SER A 511 -11.84 -3.43 28.56
CA SER A 511 -11.44 -3.97 29.85
C SER A 511 -12.20 -5.25 30.20
N GLU A 512 -13.47 -5.34 29.79
CA GLU A 512 -14.39 -6.46 30.03
C GLU A 512 -14.02 -7.74 29.27
N THR A 513 -13.16 -7.66 28.25
CA THR A 513 -12.63 -8.82 27.53
C THR A 513 -11.57 -9.55 28.36
N TYR A 514 -10.90 -8.89 29.30
CA TYR A 514 -9.73 -9.42 30.01
C TYR A 514 -9.96 -9.48 31.53
N ASN A 515 -9.35 -10.47 32.19
CA ASN A 515 -9.37 -10.52 33.64
C ASN A 515 -8.19 -9.71 34.22
N LEU A 516 -8.40 -8.40 34.38
CA LEU A 516 -7.43 -7.41 34.88
C LEU A 516 -7.01 -7.61 36.36
N LYS A 517 -7.40 -8.71 37.01
CA LYS A 517 -6.91 -9.11 38.35
C LYS A 517 -5.73 -10.09 38.29
N ALA A 518 -5.53 -10.74 37.15
CA ALA A 518 -4.34 -11.56 36.86
C ALA A 518 -3.30 -10.73 36.09
N ASP A 519 -2.23 -11.37 35.63
CA ASP A 519 -1.34 -10.81 34.63
C ASP A 519 -1.89 -11.03 33.20
N LEU A 520 -1.05 -10.90 32.18
CA LEU A 520 -1.40 -11.02 30.75
C LEU A 520 -1.77 -12.46 30.31
N SER A 521 -2.24 -13.32 31.23
CA SER A 521 -2.49 -14.75 31.03
C SER A 521 -3.97 -15.16 30.98
N THR A 522 -4.93 -14.24 31.11
CA THR A 522 -6.37 -14.60 31.21
C THR A 522 -7.36 -13.63 30.57
N ILE A 523 -8.19 -14.15 29.67
CA ILE A 523 -9.47 -13.56 29.21
C ILE A 523 -10.52 -13.62 30.34
N ASP A 524 -11.54 -12.76 30.33
CA ASP A 524 -12.65 -12.87 31.29
C ASP A 524 -13.57 -14.06 30.95
N MET A 525 -13.98 -14.84 31.95
CA MET A 525 -14.87 -16.00 31.78
C MET A 525 -16.23 -15.68 31.15
N LYS A 526 -16.68 -14.41 31.21
CA LYS A 526 -17.93 -13.95 30.57
C LYS A 526 -17.84 -13.96 29.03
N VAL A 527 -16.64 -13.92 28.46
CA VAL A 527 -16.41 -14.00 27.01
C VAL A 527 -16.69 -15.43 26.54
N LYS A 528 -17.85 -15.63 25.91
CA LYS A 528 -18.33 -16.92 25.40
C LYS A 528 -17.58 -17.29 24.12
N PRO A 529 -17.55 -18.56 23.69
CA PRO A 529 -17.01 -18.90 22.39
C PRO A 529 -17.84 -18.23 21.29
N GLY A 530 -17.16 -17.69 20.28
CA GLY A 530 -17.74 -16.87 19.21
C GLY A 530 -17.89 -15.39 19.56
N ASP A 531 -17.46 -14.93 20.74
CA ASP A 531 -17.57 -13.51 21.14
C ASP A 531 -16.40 -12.64 20.69
N LEU A 532 -15.24 -13.22 20.36
CA LEU A 532 -14.06 -12.46 19.92
C LEU A 532 -14.16 -12.02 18.45
N THR A 533 -14.75 -12.86 17.59
CA THR A 533 -14.75 -12.70 16.12
C THR A 533 -16.07 -12.23 15.51
N LYS A 534 -17.19 -12.27 16.24
CA LYS A 534 -18.54 -11.95 15.71
C LYS A 534 -18.72 -10.55 15.12
N PHE A 535 -17.91 -9.59 15.56
CA PHE A 535 -17.91 -8.20 15.09
C PHE A 535 -17.22 -8.03 13.72
N LEU A 536 -16.44 -9.02 13.29
CA LEU A 536 -15.74 -9.00 12.01
C LEU A 536 -16.68 -9.19 10.82
N SER A 537 -16.15 -8.89 9.64
CA SER A 537 -16.76 -9.04 8.33
C SER A 537 -17.26 -10.46 8.01
N LEU A 538 -18.36 -10.55 7.27
CA LEU A 538 -19.01 -11.78 6.83
C LEU A 538 -19.42 -11.69 5.34
N PRO A 539 -18.74 -12.40 4.44
CA PRO A 539 -17.57 -13.26 4.66
C PRO A 539 -16.26 -12.45 4.83
N TRP A 540 -15.28 -12.99 5.57
CA TRP A 540 -14.00 -12.29 5.81
C TRP A 540 -13.25 -11.85 4.53
N GLN A 541 -13.37 -12.59 3.43
CA GLN A 541 -12.72 -12.27 2.15
C GLN A 541 -13.21 -10.96 1.52
N SER A 542 -14.40 -10.49 1.90
CA SER A 542 -15.00 -9.27 1.37
C SER A 542 -14.18 -8.05 1.79
N ASP A 543 -14.15 -7.84 3.10
CA ASP A 543 -13.27 -6.92 3.80
C ASP A 543 -11.79 -7.12 3.42
N PHE A 544 -11.29 -8.37 3.40
CA PHE A 544 -9.89 -8.65 3.05
C PHE A 544 -9.46 -8.21 1.64
N TYR A 545 -10.39 -8.09 0.68
CA TYR A 545 -10.09 -7.38 -0.57
C TYR A 545 -10.03 -5.85 -0.33
N MET A 546 -11.03 -5.32 0.38
CA MET A 546 -11.24 -3.90 0.68
C MET A 546 -10.21 -3.24 1.61
N CYS A 547 -9.43 -4.01 2.38
CA CYS A 547 -8.36 -3.53 3.27
C CYS A 547 -7.15 -2.85 2.55
N ARG A 548 -7.35 -2.23 1.38
CA ARG A 548 -6.30 -1.70 0.51
C ARG A 548 -5.75 -0.33 0.93
N SER A 549 -4.53 -0.04 0.50
CA SER A 549 -3.75 1.21 0.58
C SER A 549 -3.35 1.73 1.97
N TYR A 550 -4.23 1.65 2.96
CA TYR A 550 -4.06 2.36 4.25
C TYR A 550 -4.39 1.53 5.50
N TRP A 551 -4.89 0.29 5.35
CA TRP A 551 -5.42 -0.48 6.47
C TRP A 551 -4.37 -1.39 7.13
N TRP A 552 -4.22 -2.63 6.67
CA TRP A 552 -3.42 -3.66 7.35
C TRP A 552 -2.37 -4.35 6.46
N PRO A 553 -1.42 -3.60 5.88
CA PRO A 553 -0.44 -4.13 4.94
C PRO A 553 0.44 -5.29 5.45
N SER A 554 0.61 -5.42 6.77
CA SER A 554 1.30 -6.56 7.41
C SER A 554 0.47 -7.86 7.41
N ALA A 555 -0.85 -7.81 7.26
CA ALA A 555 -1.71 -8.98 7.12
C ALA A 555 -2.05 -9.25 5.64
N ARG A 556 -2.42 -8.17 4.93
CA ARG A 556 -2.92 -8.11 3.55
C ARG A 556 -2.03 -7.13 2.77
N PRO A 557 -1.01 -7.58 2.02
CA PRO A 557 -0.12 -6.69 1.28
C PRO A 557 -0.86 -5.84 0.23
N ASP A 558 -0.39 -4.63 -0.05
CA ASP A 558 -0.90 -3.75 -1.10
C ASP A 558 -0.04 -3.85 -2.37
N THR A 559 1.23 -3.46 -2.25
CA THR A 559 2.18 -3.33 -3.36
C THR A 559 3.47 -4.06 -3.01
N ILE A 560 3.90 -5.00 -3.87
CA ILE A 560 4.94 -5.97 -3.54
C ILE A 560 6.02 -6.03 -4.63
N VAL A 561 7.18 -6.60 -4.30
CA VAL A 561 8.22 -6.98 -5.26
C VAL A 561 8.02 -8.44 -5.64
N THR A 562 8.11 -8.80 -6.92
CA THR A 562 8.05 -10.20 -7.34
C THR A 562 9.41 -10.89 -7.19
N GLU A 563 9.42 -12.21 -6.98
CA GLU A 563 10.67 -12.99 -6.97
C GLU A 563 11.44 -12.88 -8.32
N GLU A 564 10.76 -12.63 -9.43
CA GLU A 564 11.35 -12.35 -10.75
C GLU A 564 12.13 -11.02 -10.79
N VAL A 565 11.54 -9.93 -10.27
CA VAL A 565 12.22 -8.62 -10.14
C VAL A 565 13.41 -8.75 -9.18
N TYR A 566 13.25 -9.44 -8.06
CA TYR A 566 14.35 -9.73 -7.13
C TYR A 566 15.50 -10.48 -7.82
N ASN A 567 15.20 -11.60 -8.50
CA ASN A 567 16.22 -12.40 -9.17
C ASN A 567 16.94 -11.61 -10.28
N THR A 568 16.24 -10.71 -10.98
CA THR A 568 16.82 -9.85 -12.02
C THR A 568 17.76 -8.80 -11.42
N VAL A 569 17.32 -8.07 -10.39
CA VAL A 569 18.13 -7.04 -9.71
C VAL A 569 19.30 -7.66 -8.94
N ALA A 570 19.12 -8.81 -8.29
CA ALA A 570 20.18 -9.52 -7.56
C ALA A 570 21.33 -10.01 -8.46
N GLN A 571 21.09 -10.13 -9.78
CA GLN A 571 22.12 -10.44 -10.77
C GLN A 571 22.79 -9.19 -11.35
N SER A 572 22.15 -8.02 -11.32
CA SER A 572 22.65 -6.80 -11.97
C SER A 572 23.41 -5.83 -11.06
N VAL A 573 23.24 -5.91 -9.73
CA VAL A 573 23.91 -5.01 -8.77
C VAL A 573 24.65 -5.74 -7.66
N VAL A 574 25.61 -5.05 -7.04
CA VAL A 574 26.34 -5.60 -5.88
C VAL A 574 25.38 -5.88 -4.72
N PRO A 575 25.54 -6.99 -3.97
CA PRO A 575 24.55 -7.44 -2.99
C PRO A 575 24.07 -6.41 -1.95
N ALA A 576 24.93 -5.49 -1.52
CA ALA A 576 24.58 -4.42 -0.57
C ALA A 576 23.67 -3.32 -1.16
N GLN A 577 23.45 -3.31 -2.47
CA GLN A 577 22.62 -2.32 -3.19
C GLN A 577 21.29 -2.90 -3.72
N ILE A 578 21.06 -4.22 -3.59
CA ILE A 578 19.84 -4.87 -4.11
C ILE A 578 18.59 -4.18 -3.58
N ALA A 579 18.46 -4.02 -2.25
CA ALA A 579 17.29 -3.42 -1.64
C ALA A 579 16.94 -2.03 -2.21
N LYS A 580 17.94 -1.19 -2.48
CA LYS A 580 17.78 0.16 -3.04
C LYS A 580 17.39 0.20 -4.51
N ARG A 581 17.50 -0.94 -5.20
CA ARG A 581 17.21 -1.11 -6.64
C ARG A 581 15.94 -1.92 -6.91
N LEU A 582 15.25 -2.38 -5.85
CA LEU A 582 13.90 -2.96 -5.94
C LEU A 582 12.84 -1.84 -5.88
N THR A 583 12.88 -0.96 -6.87
CA THR A 583 11.91 0.13 -7.06
C THR A 583 10.57 -0.36 -7.60
N ASP A 584 10.63 -1.39 -8.44
CA ASP A 584 9.50 -1.83 -9.26
C ASP A 584 8.58 -2.69 -8.40
N ARG A 585 7.35 -2.22 -8.18
CA ARG A 585 6.34 -2.91 -7.37
C ARG A 585 5.03 -3.04 -8.11
N VAL A 586 4.33 -4.15 -7.90
CA VAL A 586 3.03 -4.45 -8.52
C VAL A 586 1.95 -4.69 -7.46
N PRO A 587 0.66 -4.49 -7.76
CA PRO A 587 -0.42 -4.79 -6.83
C PRO A 587 -0.44 -6.28 -6.44
N TRP A 588 -0.68 -6.55 -5.16
CA TRP A 588 -0.74 -7.91 -4.64
C TRP A 588 -2.02 -8.64 -5.06
N GLU A 589 -3.17 -7.97 -5.16
CA GLU A 589 -4.44 -8.55 -5.65
C GLU A 589 -4.54 -8.74 -7.17
N ARG A 590 -3.51 -8.37 -7.96
CA ARG A 590 -3.57 -8.31 -9.44
C ARG A 590 -4.13 -9.59 -10.11
N GLY A 591 -5.10 -9.40 -11.01
CA GLY A 591 -5.78 -10.49 -11.72
C GLY A 591 -7.02 -11.07 -11.02
N LEU A 592 -7.45 -10.50 -9.89
CA LEU A 592 -8.88 -10.44 -9.55
C LEU A 592 -9.52 -9.29 -10.35
N HIS A 593 -10.85 -9.29 -10.54
CA HIS A 593 -11.53 -8.08 -11.00
C HIS A 593 -11.24 -6.91 -10.04
N GLN A 594 -11.18 -5.68 -10.55
CA GLN A 594 -11.14 -4.51 -9.67
C GLN A 594 -12.57 -4.11 -9.29
N ASN A 595 -12.83 -3.88 -8.00
CA ASN A 595 -14.00 -3.11 -7.62
C ASN A 595 -13.76 -1.62 -7.91
N TYR A 596 -14.69 -1.03 -8.65
CA TYR A 596 -14.96 0.42 -8.69
C TYR A 596 -15.69 0.85 -7.40
N THR A 597 -15.07 0.64 -6.22
CA THR A 597 -15.74 0.94 -4.94
C THR A 597 -15.90 2.43 -4.66
N ASP A 598 -16.75 2.68 -3.67
CA ASP A 598 -17.01 3.95 -3.00
C ASP A 598 -18.09 4.83 -3.68
N GLU A 599 -18.42 4.62 -4.96
CA GLU A 599 -19.29 5.54 -5.71
C GLU A 599 -20.78 5.14 -5.84
N TYR A 600 -21.08 3.84 -5.96
CA TYR A 600 -22.45 3.33 -6.14
C TYR A 600 -22.76 2.21 -5.13
N GLY A 601 -23.56 2.52 -4.11
CA GLY A 601 -23.89 1.60 -3.01
C GLY A 601 -24.70 0.34 -3.41
N ASP A 602 -25.32 0.34 -4.60
CA ASP A 602 -26.13 -0.77 -5.11
C ASP A 602 -25.39 -1.68 -6.11
N GLN A 603 -24.10 -1.41 -6.40
CA GLN A 603 -23.33 -2.20 -7.38
C GLN A 603 -22.73 -3.48 -6.76
N PRO A 604 -22.58 -4.57 -7.54
CA PRO A 604 -21.99 -5.80 -7.03
C PRO A 604 -20.47 -5.65 -6.79
N LEU A 605 -20.00 -6.13 -5.65
CA LEU A 605 -18.58 -6.13 -5.29
C LEU A 605 -17.88 -7.36 -5.90
N PHE A 606 -17.67 -7.30 -7.21
CA PHE A 606 -17.09 -8.36 -8.04
C PHE A 606 -15.79 -8.92 -7.43
N ALA A 607 -14.89 -8.04 -6.99
CA ALA A 607 -13.59 -8.38 -6.41
C ALA A 607 -13.69 -9.06 -5.04
N ASN A 608 -14.70 -8.72 -4.23
CA ASN A 608 -14.96 -9.36 -2.93
C ASN A 608 -15.39 -10.81 -3.15
N THR A 609 -16.25 -11.00 -4.16
CA THR A 609 -16.70 -12.33 -4.62
C THR A 609 -15.56 -13.13 -5.24
N ASP A 610 -14.67 -12.47 -5.99
CA ASP A 610 -13.46 -13.08 -6.54
C ASP A 610 -12.42 -13.44 -5.48
N MET A 611 -12.25 -12.62 -4.44
CA MET A 611 -11.41 -12.95 -3.28
C MET A 611 -11.97 -14.18 -2.55
N ALA A 612 -13.30 -14.25 -2.33
CA ALA A 612 -13.96 -15.43 -1.77
C ALA A 612 -13.70 -16.72 -2.59
N LYS A 613 -13.57 -16.61 -3.92
CA LYS A 613 -13.24 -17.71 -4.83
C LYS A 613 -11.74 -18.01 -4.94
N ASN A 614 -10.87 -17.00 -4.89
CA ASN A 614 -9.48 -17.07 -5.38
C ASN A 614 -8.39 -16.69 -4.37
N TRP A 615 -8.71 -16.31 -3.12
CA TRP A 615 -7.71 -15.87 -2.12
C TRP A 615 -6.48 -16.80 -2.01
N HIS A 616 -6.70 -18.12 -2.13
CA HIS A 616 -5.65 -19.15 -2.06
C HIS A 616 -4.63 -19.11 -3.22
N LYS A 617 -4.93 -18.40 -4.32
CA LYS A 617 -4.03 -18.22 -5.47
C LYS A 617 -3.00 -17.11 -5.26
N LEU A 618 -3.29 -16.13 -4.39
CA LEU A 618 -2.41 -15.00 -4.13
C LEU A 618 -1.09 -15.46 -3.49
N GLY A 619 0.01 -14.75 -3.73
CA GLY A 619 1.34 -15.14 -3.24
C GLY A 619 1.61 -14.71 -1.81
N PHE A 620 2.54 -15.41 -1.16
CA PHE A 620 3.05 -15.07 0.18
C PHE A 620 4.29 -14.19 0.07
N ILE A 621 4.47 -13.31 1.05
CA ILE A 621 5.59 -12.39 1.15
C ILE A 621 6.59 -12.95 2.15
N VAL A 622 7.79 -13.24 1.64
CA VAL A 622 8.86 -13.96 2.36
C VAL A 622 10.16 -13.19 2.28
N GLU A 623 11.01 -13.38 3.28
CA GLU A 623 12.34 -12.78 3.29
C GLU A 623 13.26 -13.44 2.25
N ARG A 624 14.17 -12.67 1.68
CA ARG A 624 15.22 -13.14 0.77
C ARG A 624 16.59 -12.62 1.24
N PRO A 625 17.69 -13.36 0.97
CA PRO A 625 19.01 -12.99 1.44
C PRO A 625 19.37 -11.53 1.10
N SER A 626 19.63 -10.75 2.15
CA SER A 626 20.21 -9.42 2.09
C SER A 626 21.63 -9.45 2.62
N THR A 627 22.50 -8.61 2.06
CA THR A 627 23.84 -8.32 2.62
C THR A 627 23.98 -6.85 3.03
N GLY A 628 22.90 -6.08 2.92
CA GLY A 628 22.75 -4.77 3.52
C GLY A 628 22.01 -4.88 4.86
N PRO A 629 21.98 -3.80 5.66
CA PRO A 629 21.32 -3.79 6.97
C PRO A 629 19.78 -3.84 6.90
N LEU A 630 19.18 -3.53 5.74
CA LEU A 630 17.75 -3.67 5.51
C LEU A 630 17.44 -5.08 4.93
N PRO A 631 16.56 -5.89 5.58
CA PRO A 631 16.07 -7.15 5.01
C PRO A 631 15.20 -6.90 3.76
N ILE A 632 15.15 -7.90 2.88
CA ILE A 632 14.46 -7.83 1.58
C ILE A 632 13.30 -8.80 1.56
N PHE A 633 12.12 -8.38 1.09
CA PHE A 633 10.92 -9.20 1.04
C PHE A 633 10.31 -9.26 -0.37
N VAL A 634 9.87 -10.44 -0.80
CA VAL A 634 9.36 -10.71 -2.17
C VAL A 634 8.13 -11.61 -2.16
N GLU A 635 7.29 -11.52 -3.19
CA GLU A 635 6.16 -12.42 -3.42
C GLU A 635 6.58 -13.75 -4.06
N VAL A 636 6.12 -14.85 -3.45
CA VAL A 636 6.34 -16.24 -3.90
C VAL A 636 5.05 -17.07 -3.92
N GLN A 637 5.09 -18.23 -4.57
CA GLN A 637 4.02 -19.23 -4.60
C GLN A 637 2.66 -18.70 -5.13
N ARG A 638 2.64 -17.64 -5.95
CA ARG A 638 1.43 -17.14 -6.63
C ARG A 638 0.99 -18.11 -7.73
N SER A 639 -0.32 -18.29 -7.89
CA SER A 639 -0.95 -19.12 -8.92
C SER A 639 -1.62 -18.25 -10.01
N PRO A 640 -1.62 -18.66 -11.30
CA PRO A 640 -2.28 -17.90 -12.38
C PRO A 640 -3.81 -17.80 -12.23
N ILE A 641 -4.40 -16.78 -12.88
CA ILE A 641 -5.86 -16.53 -12.81
C ILE A 641 -6.55 -16.55 -14.19
N HIS A 642 -5.90 -16.20 -15.32
CA HIS A 642 -6.49 -16.15 -16.70
C HIS A 642 -5.60 -16.80 -17.82
N ARG A 643 -5.98 -16.74 -19.13
CA ARG A 643 -5.34 -17.40 -20.32
C ARG A 643 -5.43 -16.55 -21.64
N GLN A 644 -4.50 -16.73 -22.61
CA GLN A 644 -4.21 -15.85 -23.80
C GLN A 644 -4.64 -16.35 -25.22
N LYS A 645 -4.66 -15.47 -26.27
CA LYS A 645 -4.49 -15.80 -27.75
C LYS A 645 -4.23 -14.59 -28.73
N LYS A 646 -4.24 -14.78 -30.09
CA LYS A 646 -3.59 -13.96 -31.19
C LYS A 646 -4.52 -13.33 -32.31
N VAL A 647 -3.96 -12.48 -33.21
CA VAL A 647 -4.59 -11.48 -34.16
C VAL A 647 -4.19 -11.61 -35.68
N VAL A 648 -4.92 -10.96 -36.66
CA VAL A 648 -4.69 -10.82 -38.16
C VAL A 648 -5.32 -9.49 -38.75
N GLU A 649 -5.01 -9.01 -39.98
CA GLU A 649 -5.17 -7.59 -40.51
C GLU A 649 -5.89 -7.33 -41.92
N VAL A 650 -5.67 -6.11 -42.54
CA VAL A 650 -5.72 -5.58 -43.97
C VAL A 650 -6.96 -4.70 -44.50
N PRO A 651 -6.99 -3.95 -45.67
CA PRO A 651 -6.85 -2.44 -45.78
C PRO A 651 -7.92 -1.58 -46.59
N VAL A 652 -7.58 -0.35 -47.12
CA VAL A 652 -8.49 0.82 -47.44
C VAL A 652 -8.52 1.45 -48.88
N GLY A 653 -9.46 2.43 -49.08
CA GLY A 653 -9.40 3.64 -49.97
C GLY A 653 -10.47 4.69 -49.54
N ALA A 654 -10.61 5.96 -50.01
CA ALA A 654 -9.87 6.91 -50.90
C ALA A 654 -10.38 8.38 -50.71
N ILE A 655 -9.77 9.41 -51.34
CA ILE A 655 -9.87 10.90 -51.04
C ILE A 655 -9.42 11.80 -52.25
N PRO A 656 -9.29 13.18 -52.26
CA PRO A 656 -9.45 14.28 -51.25
C PRO A 656 -10.17 15.61 -51.77
N ARG A 657 -9.95 16.79 -51.11
CA ARG A 657 -10.16 18.24 -51.53
C ARG A 657 -11.55 18.87 -51.25
N SER A 658 -11.80 20.20 -51.16
CA SER A 658 -11.09 21.52 -50.92
C SER A 658 -12.20 22.65 -50.81
N ASP A 659 -12.09 23.97 -50.58
CA ASP A 659 -11.10 25.09 -50.43
C ASP A 659 -11.91 26.32 -49.81
N LYS A 660 -11.46 27.52 -49.37
CA LYS A 660 -10.16 28.24 -49.19
C LYS A 660 -10.11 29.09 -47.88
N GLN A 661 -9.84 30.42 -47.87
CA GLN A 661 -9.43 31.18 -46.64
C GLN A 661 -9.22 32.73 -46.71
N LYS A 662 -9.46 33.46 -45.60
CA LYS A 662 -8.71 34.62 -44.96
C LYS A 662 -9.64 35.44 -44.04
N HIS A 663 -9.26 36.00 -42.87
CA HIS A 663 -8.06 35.91 -42.00
C HIS A 663 -8.46 35.22 -40.66
N GLY A 664 -7.51 34.72 -39.85
CA GLY A 664 -7.83 33.82 -38.73
C GLY A 664 -6.82 33.78 -37.57
N PRO A 665 -6.89 32.75 -36.70
CA PRO A 665 -6.23 32.68 -35.38
C PRO A 665 -4.71 32.47 -35.46
N LEU A 666 -4.06 32.36 -34.29
CA LEU A 666 -2.67 31.90 -34.17
C LEU A 666 -2.54 30.54 -34.86
N VAL A 667 -1.75 30.49 -35.94
CA VAL A 667 -1.39 29.24 -36.61
C VAL A 667 -0.01 28.87 -36.08
N LEU A 668 0.07 27.78 -35.30
CA LEU A 668 1.36 27.20 -34.92
C LEU A 668 2.15 26.89 -36.20
N PRO A 669 3.48 27.06 -36.21
CA PRO A 669 4.27 26.95 -37.43
C PRO A 669 4.04 25.60 -38.12
N THR A 670 3.55 25.68 -39.36
CA THR A 670 3.58 24.55 -40.28
C THR A 670 5.00 24.50 -40.85
N PRO A 671 5.70 23.35 -40.75
CA PRO A 671 7.08 23.23 -41.24
C PRO A 671 7.13 23.38 -42.77
N ASP A 672 8.28 23.81 -43.29
CA ASP A 672 8.38 24.30 -44.67
C ASP A 672 8.13 23.19 -45.72
N GLU A 673 7.19 23.44 -46.64
CA GLU A 673 6.81 22.50 -47.70
C GLU A 673 7.94 22.20 -48.70
N GLY A 674 9.01 23.01 -48.69
CA GLY A 674 10.19 22.82 -49.53
C GLY A 674 10.94 21.50 -49.31
N GLU A 675 10.80 20.87 -48.14
CA GLU A 675 11.39 19.55 -47.82
C GLU A 675 10.33 18.53 -47.38
N SER A 676 9.39 18.23 -48.27
CA SER A 676 8.51 17.06 -48.12
C SER A 676 8.82 16.01 -49.20
N PRO A 677 9.25 14.78 -48.86
CA PRO A 677 9.48 14.27 -47.51
C PRO A 677 10.69 14.94 -46.81
N ILE A 678 10.69 14.88 -45.48
CA ILE A 678 11.69 15.48 -44.59
C ILE A 678 13.11 15.03 -44.98
N GLN A 679 14.01 15.98 -45.25
CA GLN A 679 15.33 15.70 -45.82
C GLN A 679 16.52 16.35 -45.09
N SER A 680 16.31 17.35 -44.24
CA SER A 680 17.31 17.93 -43.33
C SER A 680 17.00 17.65 -41.85
N ILE A 681 18.05 17.74 -41.01
CA ILE A 681 17.92 17.58 -39.55
C ILE A 681 17.24 18.80 -38.90
N GLU A 682 17.36 19.99 -39.53
CA GLU A 682 16.62 21.20 -39.20
C GLU A 682 15.12 21.00 -39.43
N SER A 683 14.72 20.56 -40.63
CA SER A 683 13.31 20.26 -40.95
C SER A 683 12.72 19.22 -39.99
N LEU A 684 13.45 18.15 -39.67
CA LEU A 684 13.00 17.16 -38.69
C LEU A 684 12.75 17.76 -37.29
N ARG A 685 13.63 18.66 -36.82
CA ARG A 685 13.46 19.34 -35.53
C ARG A 685 12.26 20.28 -35.53
N GLU A 686 11.96 20.95 -36.63
CA GLU A 686 10.77 21.78 -36.78
C GLU A 686 9.49 20.93 -36.72
N HIS A 687 9.41 19.84 -37.49
CA HIS A 687 8.26 18.92 -37.46
C HIS A 687 8.02 18.36 -36.04
N LEU A 688 9.08 17.97 -35.31
CA LEU A 688 8.99 17.46 -33.94
C LEU A 688 8.58 18.55 -32.92
N GLN A 689 9.00 19.80 -33.08
CA GLN A 689 8.55 20.91 -32.24
C GLN A 689 7.10 21.30 -32.55
N THR A 690 6.65 21.16 -33.79
CA THR A 690 5.23 21.29 -34.17
C THR A 690 4.40 20.12 -33.60
N ALA A 691 4.93 18.90 -33.57
CA ALA A 691 4.30 17.75 -32.91
C ALA A 691 4.04 18.02 -31.42
N MET A 692 5.05 18.48 -30.66
CA MET A 692 4.87 18.91 -29.27
C MET A 692 3.81 20.02 -29.12
N ALA A 693 3.72 20.95 -30.06
CA ALA A 693 2.73 22.03 -30.02
C ALA A 693 1.30 21.55 -30.39
N ILE A 694 1.17 20.39 -31.03
CA ILE A 694 -0.11 19.74 -31.31
C ILE A 694 -0.64 19.04 -30.06
N GLU A 695 0.15 18.21 -29.37
CA GLU A 695 -0.32 17.51 -28.15
C GLU A 695 -0.55 18.52 -27.01
N LEU A 696 0.21 19.63 -26.99
CA LEU A 696 -0.08 20.74 -26.08
C LEU A 696 -1.44 21.43 -26.39
N ALA A 697 -1.99 21.30 -27.61
CA ALA A 697 -3.26 21.88 -28.03
C ALA A 697 -4.49 20.96 -27.85
N THR A 698 -4.29 19.69 -27.51
CA THR A 698 -5.35 18.73 -27.13
C THR A 698 -5.59 18.75 -25.62
N ILE A 699 -4.52 18.84 -24.81
CA ILE A 699 -4.56 18.78 -23.34
C ILE A 699 -5.53 19.83 -22.73
N PRO A 700 -5.46 21.14 -23.05
CA PRO A 700 -6.43 22.12 -22.56
C PRO A 700 -7.84 21.93 -23.10
N LEU A 701 -7.99 21.47 -24.35
CA LEU A 701 -9.28 21.20 -24.99
C LEU A 701 -10.07 20.12 -24.22
N TYR A 702 -9.38 19.04 -23.84
CA TYR A 702 -9.95 17.92 -23.08
C TYR A 702 -10.12 18.27 -21.60
N LEU A 703 -9.13 18.92 -20.97
CA LEU A 703 -9.24 19.40 -19.59
C LEU A 703 -10.40 20.39 -19.40
N PHE A 704 -10.60 21.35 -20.30
CA PHE A 704 -11.72 22.30 -20.24
C PHE A 704 -13.07 21.59 -20.36
N GLY A 705 -13.15 20.60 -21.26
CA GLY A 705 -14.29 19.68 -21.34
C GLY A 705 -14.57 19.00 -20.00
N MET A 706 -13.56 18.34 -19.44
CA MET A 706 -13.62 17.63 -18.15
C MET A 706 -14.06 18.56 -17.01
N TYR A 707 -13.45 19.74 -16.84
CA TYR A 707 -13.80 20.69 -15.78
C TYR A 707 -15.21 21.27 -15.93
N SER A 708 -15.78 21.31 -17.14
CA SER A 708 -17.15 21.77 -17.34
C SER A 708 -18.23 20.80 -16.80
N ILE A 709 -17.85 19.56 -16.45
CA ILE A 709 -18.75 18.54 -15.92
C ILE A 709 -19.07 18.81 -14.44
N LYS A 710 -20.36 18.74 -14.09
CA LYS A 710 -20.85 18.91 -12.72
C LYS A 710 -20.79 17.61 -11.95
N THR A 711 -20.00 17.60 -10.87
CA THR A 711 -20.29 16.74 -9.72
C THR A 711 -21.76 16.94 -9.29
N PRO A 712 -22.59 15.87 -9.23
CA PRO A 712 -23.96 15.97 -8.72
C PRO A 712 -23.97 16.47 -7.28
N ALA A 713 -24.97 17.28 -6.92
CA ALA A 713 -24.99 18.00 -5.65
C ALA A 713 -24.87 17.08 -4.41
N GLN A 714 -25.42 15.87 -4.47
CA GLN A 714 -25.31 14.85 -3.42
C GLN A 714 -23.87 14.37 -3.15
N TYR A 715 -22.96 14.53 -4.11
CA TYR A 715 -21.55 14.11 -4.04
C TYR A 715 -20.57 15.29 -3.97
N ALA A 716 -21.06 16.54 -3.95
CA ALA A 716 -20.23 17.74 -3.98
C ALA A 716 -19.31 17.93 -2.75
N ARG A 717 -19.48 17.10 -1.70
CA ARG A 717 -18.61 17.03 -0.52
C ARG A 717 -18.06 15.61 -0.27
N ASP A 718 -18.25 14.67 -1.19
CA ASP A 718 -17.72 13.31 -1.06
C ASP A 718 -16.38 13.18 -1.81
N PRO A 719 -15.24 13.04 -1.10
CA PRO A 719 -13.93 12.91 -1.75
C PRO A 719 -13.74 11.58 -2.48
N ARG A 720 -14.70 10.65 -2.40
CA ARG A 720 -14.66 9.34 -3.04
C ARG A 720 -15.37 9.31 -4.41
N TYR A 721 -16.10 10.36 -4.77
CA TYR A 721 -16.83 10.44 -6.03
C TYR A 721 -15.89 10.44 -7.25
N TYR A 722 -16.22 9.63 -8.26
CA TYR A 722 -15.33 9.15 -9.32
C TYR A 722 -16.02 9.21 -10.70
N ASP A 723 -16.68 10.32 -11.03
CA ASP A 723 -17.43 10.49 -12.28
C ASP A 723 -16.71 9.84 -13.50
N PRO A 724 -17.28 8.76 -14.08
CA PRO A 724 -16.55 7.93 -15.03
C PRO A 724 -16.29 8.64 -16.36
N ILE A 725 -17.04 9.71 -16.65
CA ILE A 725 -16.85 10.57 -17.82
C ILE A 725 -15.63 11.46 -17.58
N ILE A 726 -15.56 12.08 -16.41
CA ILE A 726 -14.38 12.83 -15.95
C ILE A 726 -13.13 11.92 -15.91
N ALA A 727 -13.28 10.66 -15.48
CA ALA A 727 -12.18 9.70 -15.42
C ALA A 727 -11.69 9.26 -16.80
N ALA A 728 -12.60 8.98 -17.73
CA ALA A 728 -12.27 8.62 -19.12
C ALA A 728 -11.51 9.75 -19.83
N ILE A 729 -12.02 11.00 -19.75
CA ILE A 729 -11.34 12.17 -20.34
C ILE A 729 -9.98 12.43 -19.67
N ARG A 730 -9.82 12.08 -18.38
CA ARG A 730 -8.54 12.22 -17.67
C ARG A 730 -7.50 11.16 -18.08
N GLY A 731 -7.92 9.97 -18.50
CA GLY A 731 -7.03 8.95 -19.08
C GLY A 731 -6.33 9.52 -20.31
N VAL A 732 -7.13 9.89 -21.32
CA VAL A 732 -6.66 10.55 -22.55
C VAL A 732 -5.75 11.75 -22.27
N VAL A 733 -6.08 12.62 -21.30
CA VAL A 733 -5.20 13.75 -20.92
C VAL A 733 -3.84 13.32 -20.34
N ALA A 734 -3.76 12.18 -19.66
CA ALA A 734 -2.49 11.62 -19.18
C ALA A 734 -1.64 11.05 -20.34
N GLU A 735 -2.30 10.48 -21.35
CA GLU A 735 -1.69 9.90 -22.54
C GLU A 735 -1.19 11.00 -23.49
N GLU A 736 -1.97 12.05 -23.72
CA GLU A 736 -1.51 13.26 -24.44
C GLU A 736 -0.30 13.92 -23.75
N MET A 737 -0.25 13.91 -22.41
CA MET A 737 0.92 14.37 -21.63
C MET A 737 2.15 13.44 -21.80
N LEU A 738 1.93 12.14 -22.01
CA LEU A 738 2.97 11.19 -22.39
C LEU A 738 3.42 11.43 -23.84
N HIS A 739 2.51 11.65 -24.79
CA HIS A 739 2.80 11.93 -26.20
C HIS A 739 3.68 13.19 -26.33
N LEU A 740 3.31 14.25 -25.62
CA LEU A 740 4.12 15.47 -25.46
C LEU A 740 5.55 15.18 -24.94
N SER A 741 5.68 14.23 -24.00
CA SER A 741 6.98 13.83 -23.46
C SER A 741 7.82 13.03 -24.46
N LEU A 742 7.19 12.15 -25.24
CA LEU A 742 7.81 11.29 -26.25
C LEU A 742 8.29 12.12 -27.46
N ALA A 743 7.44 12.99 -28.01
CA ALA A 743 7.82 13.93 -29.07
C ALA A 743 9.00 14.81 -28.64
N GLY A 744 8.98 15.32 -27.40
CA GLY A 744 10.07 16.11 -26.84
C GLY A 744 11.35 15.30 -26.58
N ASN A 745 11.25 14.01 -26.23
CA ASN A 745 12.40 13.12 -26.14
C ASN A 745 13.05 12.88 -27.51
N ILE A 746 12.28 12.61 -28.56
CA ILE A 746 12.81 12.46 -29.93
C ILE A 746 13.46 13.76 -30.37
N LEU A 747 12.80 14.91 -30.18
CA LEU A 747 13.36 16.24 -30.47
C LEU A 747 14.67 16.47 -29.74
N ARG A 748 14.74 16.13 -28.46
CA ARG A 748 15.96 16.26 -27.65
C ARG A 748 17.07 15.34 -28.17
N ALA A 749 16.75 14.09 -28.50
CA ALA A 749 17.70 13.09 -28.99
C ALA A 749 18.35 13.46 -30.33
N VAL A 750 17.64 14.13 -31.23
CA VAL A 750 18.19 14.65 -32.49
C VAL A 750 18.91 16.01 -32.35
N GLY A 751 19.35 16.35 -31.14
CA GLY A 751 20.06 17.60 -30.82
C GLY A 751 19.17 18.85 -30.80
N GLY A 752 17.86 18.69 -30.69
CA GLY A 752 16.90 19.78 -30.57
C GLY A 752 16.82 20.38 -29.16
N THR A 753 16.01 21.44 -29.05
CA THR A 753 15.80 22.23 -27.83
C THR A 753 14.28 22.34 -27.61
N PRO A 754 13.64 21.37 -26.94
CA PRO A 754 12.20 21.36 -26.70
C PRO A 754 11.69 22.62 -26.01
N LYS A 755 10.62 23.22 -26.54
CA LYS A 755 9.92 24.40 -26.00
C LYS A 755 8.44 24.16 -25.76
N LEU A 756 7.96 24.71 -24.64
CA LEU A 756 6.55 24.75 -24.24
C LEU A 756 6.12 26.17 -23.86
N TYR A 757 6.98 26.92 -23.16
CA TYR A 757 6.72 28.31 -22.80
C TYR A 757 7.31 29.27 -23.84
N ASP A 758 6.65 29.32 -25.01
CA ASP A 758 6.88 30.32 -26.06
C ASP A 758 5.53 30.70 -26.66
N VAL A 759 5.31 32.00 -26.91
CA VAL A 759 4.08 32.54 -27.53
C VAL A 759 3.83 31.99 -28.95
N LYS A 760 4.81 31.32 -29.56
CA LYS A 760 4.68 30.59 -30.83
C LYS A 760 4.11 29.17 -30.72
N TYR A 761 4.22 28.54 -29.54
CA TYR A 761 3.94 27.12 -29.34
C TYR A 761 2.83 26.87 -28.32
N ILE A 762 2.61 27.80 -27.38
CA ILE A 762 1.45 27.74 -26.48
C ILE A 762 0.15 27.93 -27.28
N PRO A 763 -0.88 27.07 -27.11
CA PRO A 763 -2.11 27.17 -27.87
C PRO A 763 -2.95 28.38 -27.45
N SER A 764 -3.76 28.90 -28.37
CA SER A 764 -4.69 30.00 -28.12
C SER A 764 -6.04 29.71 -28.77
N TYR A 765 -7.11 29.57 -27.97
CA TYR A 765 -8.40 29.11 -28.47
C TYR A 765 -9.36 30.28 -28.77
N PRO A 766 -10.19 30.21 -29.84
CA PRO A 766 -10.30 29.12 -30.79
C PRO A 766 -9.16 29.15 -31.85
N MET A 767 -8.60 27.98 -32.17
CA MET A 767 -7.55 27.83 -33.20
C MET A 767 -7.89 26.76 -34.24
N ILE A 768 -7.13 26.75 -35.33
CA ILE A 768 -7.14 25.69 -36.34
C ILE A 768 -5.97 24.76 -36.04
N MET A 769 -6.21 23.44 -36.07
CA MET A 769 -5.17 22.43 -35.89
C MET A 769 -4.10 22.55 -37.01
N PRO A 770 -2.78 22.61 -36.70
CA PRO A 770 -1.74 22.86 -37.69
C PRO A 770 -1.61 21.71 -38.69
N GLY A 771 -1.44 21.98 -39.98
CA GLY A 771 -1.26 20.95 -41.02
C GLY A 771 -2.49 20.07 -41.34
N ARG A 772 -3.48 20.01 -40.45
CA ARG A 772 -4.69 19.17 -40.55
C ARG A 772 -5.59 19.54 -41.75
N VAL A 773 -5.91 18.55 -42.58
CA VAL A 773 -6.80 18.65 -43.76
C VAL A 773 -7.88 17.56 -43.69
N PRO A 774 -9.19 17.84 -43.75
CA PRO A 774 -9.82 19.17 -43.70
C PRO A 774 -9.50 19.90 -42.38
N LYS A 775 -9.66 21.23 -42.39
CA LYS A 775 -9.27 22.09 -41.27
C LYS A 775 -10.15 21.84 -40.04
N LEU A 776 -9.55 21.34 -38.97
CA LEU A 776 -10.21 21.14 -37.68
C LEU A 776 -10.08 22.38 -36.80
N TRP A 777 -11.15 22.74 -36.09
CA TRP A 777 -11.21 23.86 -35.15
C TRP A 777 -11.20 23.39 -33.70
N LEU A 778 -10.11 23.67 -32.97
CA LEU A 778 -9.97 23.40 -31.55
C LEU A 778 -10.55 24.58 -30.76
N GLN A 779 -11.47 24.32 -29.83
CA GLN A 779 -12.23 25.36 -29.11
C GLN A 779 -12.52 24.94 -27.67
N LEU A 780 -12.24 25.80 -26.70
CA LEU A 780 -12.57 25.56 -25.28
C LEU A 780 -14.08 25.63 -25.09
N ARG A 781 -14.73 24.46 -25.12
CA ARG A 781 -16.18 24.31 -24.98
C ARG A 781 -16.48 23.19 -23.99
N LYS A 782 -17.61 23.32 -23.31
CA LYS A 782 -18.14 22.32 -22.38
C LYS A 782 -18.31 20.95 -23.06
N ALA A 783 -18.12 19.87 -22.29
CA ALA A 783 -18.23 18.48 -22.73
C ALA A 783 -19.69 18.06 -23.01
N THR A 784 -20.33 18.68 -24.00
CA THR A 784 -21.56 18.15 -24.61
C THR A 784 -21.20 17.07 -25.63
N LYS A 785 -22.08 16.09 -25.87
CA LYS A 785 -21.90 15.07 -26.93
C LYS A 785 -21.60 15.68 -28.33
N ALA A 786 -22.10 16.90 -28.60
CA ALA A 786 -21.76 17.65 -29.81
C ALA A 786 -20.32 18.18 -29.83
N ASN A 787 -19.73 18.50 -28.67
CA ASN A 787 -18.32 18.87 -28.55
C ASN A 787 -17.39 17.65 -28.53
N ILE A 788 -17.83 16.50 -27.98
CA ILE A 788 -17.06 15.24 -28.01
C ILE A 788 -16.74 14.83 -29.46
N GLN A 789 -17.59 15.16 -30.45
CA GLN A 789 -17.25 14.97 -31.87
C GLN A 789 -15.94 15.67 -32.26
N THR A 790 -15.68 16.88 -31.75
CA THR A 790 -14.41 17.59 -32.04
C THR A 790 -13.20 16.90 -31.43
N TYR A 791 -13.38 16.04 -30.43
CA TYR A 791 -12.30 15.19 -29.90
C TYR A 791 -12.10 13.98 -30.82
N ILE A 792 -13.19 13.29 -31.20
CA ILE A 792 -13.17 12.22 -32.23
C ILE A 792 -12.55 12.71 -33.56
N ASP A 793 -12.77 13.97 -33.94
CA ASP A 793 -12.20 14.60 -35.14
C ASP A 793 -10.68 14.84 -35.03
N VAL A 794 -10.12 14.99 -33.81
CA VAL A 794 -8.67 15.02 -33.56
C VAL A 794 -8.11 13.62 -33.72
N GLU A 795 -8.60 12.68 -32.92
CA GLU A 795 -8.14 11.29 -32.79
C GLU A 795 -8.54 10.39 -33.99
N THR A 796 -8.87 10.99 -35.14
CA THR A 796 -9.46 10.24 -36.28
C THR A 796 -8.45 9.27 -36.88
N ARG A 797 -8.70 7.97 -36.71
CA ARG A 797 -7.99 6.83 -37.31
C ARG A 797 -7.49 7.03 -38.74
N GLU A 798 -6.18 6.80 -38.95
CA GLU A 798 -5.57 6.67 -40.26
C GLU A 798 -6.27 5.62 -41.14
N LYS A 799 -6.37 5.93 -42.43
CA LYS A 799 -6.92 5.03 -43.46
C LYS A 799 -5.79 4.09 -43.93
N PRO A 800 -5.85 2.74 -43.74
CA PRO A 800 -4.72 1.86 -44.06
C PRO A 800 -4.18 1.94 -45.51
N ASN A 801 -2.87 2.17 -45.65
CA ASN A 801 -2.17 2.63 -46.87
C ASN A 801 -2.38 4.12 -47.21
N ALA A 802 -2.71 4.97 -46.24
CA ALA A 802 -2.47 6.40 -46.35
C ALA A 802 -0.97 6.67 -46.56
N LYS A 803 -0.65 7.92 -46.89
CA LYS A 803 0.74 8.33 -47.10
C LYS A 803 1.23 9.18 -45.94
N PRO A 804 2.49 9.05 -45.53
CA PRO A 804 3.17 10.05 -44.72
C PRO A 804 2.99 11.46 -45.34
N GLU A 805 2.41 12.40 -44.60
CA GLU A 805 2.09 13.75 -45.05
C GLU A 805 2.60 14.78 -44.03
N SER A 806 3.77 15.36 -44.30
CA SER A 806 4.52 16.13 -43.29
C SER A 806 3.94 17.52 -42.97
N GLY A 807 3.00 18.01 -43.77
CA GLY A 807 2.35 19.31 -43.55
C GLY A 807 0.90 19.46 -44.06
N LYS A 808 0.28 18.39 -44.58
CA LYS A 808 -1.11 18.36 -45.09
C LYS A 808 -1.86 17.08 -44.72
N TYR A 809 -1.66 16.61 -43.50
CA TYR A 809 -2.15 15.32 -43.01
C TYR A 809 -3.66 15.28 -42.80
N GLU A 810 -4.28 14.13 -43.04
CA GLU A 810 -5.69 13.90 -42.68
C GLU A 810 -5.85 13.30 -41.28
N THR A 811 -4.78 12.76 -40.69
CA THR A 811 -4.72 12.13 -39.36
C THR A 811 -3.34 12.35 -38.73
N LEU A 812 -3.20 12.33 -37.40
CA LEU A 812 -1.91 12.44 -36.72
C LEU A 812 -0.98 11.27 -37.06
N GLY A 813 -1.54 10.08 -37.31
CA GLY A 813 -0.81 8.93 -37.86
C GLY A 813 0.04 9.32 -39.08
N GLN A 814 -0.56 9.93 -40.10
CA GLN A 814 0.16 10.37 -41.31
C GLN A 814 1.27 11.41 -41.04
N PHE A 815 1.10 12.26 -40.02
CA PHE A 815 2.09 13.27 -39.65
C PHE A 815 3.28 12.65 -38.94
N TYR A 816 3.00 11.76 -37.98
CA TYR A 816 4.00 11.00 -37.26
C TYR A 816 4.75 10.00 -38.15
N ASP A 817 4.08 9.38 -39.12
CA ASP A 817 4.73 8.48 -40.08
C ASP A 817 5.64 9.27 -41.06
N ALA A 818 5.39 10.57 -41.28
CA ALA A 818 6.31 11.45 -42.02
C ALA A 818 7.57 11.79 -41.21
N ILE A 819 7.43 11.98 -39.89
CA ILE A 819 8.57 12.11 -38.96
C ILE A 819 9.37 10.80 -38.94
N LYS A 820 8.69 9.65 -38.89
CA LYS A 820 9.28 8.29 -38.96
C LYS A 820 10.07 8.06 -40.24
N TYR A 821 9.51 8.45 -41.40
CA TYR A 821 10.21 8.42 -42.69
C TYR A 821 11.43 9.35 -42.69
N GLY A 822 11.30 10.57 -42.17
CA GLY A 822 12.40 11.55 -42.07
C GLY A 822 13.57 11.06 -41.23
N LEU A 823 13.29 10.54 -40.03
CA LEU A 823 14.26 9.88 -39.16
C LEU A 823 15.02 8.77 -39.90
N LYS A 824 14.31 7.88 -40.60
CA LYS A 824 14.93 6.81 -41.38
C LYS A 824 15.79 7.33 -42.52
N TYR A 825 15.28 8.25 -43.33
CA TYR A 825 16.02 8.81 -44.46
C TYR A 825 17.33 9.49 -44.02
N LEU A 826 17.29 10.25 -42.93
CA LEU A 826 18.47 10.92 -42.37
C LEU A 826 19.51 9.94 -41.83
N VAL A 827 19.08 8.84 -41.17
CA VAL A 827 19.98 7.76 -40.74
C VAL A 827 20.63 7.06 -41.95
N ASP A 828 19.82 6.68 -42.95
CA ASP A 828 20.29 6.01 -44.17
C ASP A 828 21.28 6.88 -44.99
N LYS A 829 21.17 8.22 -44.90
CA LYS A 829 22.03 9.18 -45.60
C LYS A 829 23.26 9.66 -44.82
N GLY A 830 23.13 9.86 -43.52
CA GLY A 830 24.08 10.62 -42.70
C GLY A 830 24.80 9.82 -41.61
N GLY A 831 24.33 8.60 -41.30
CA GLY A 831 24.83 7.82 -40.17
C GLY A 831 24.08 8.15 -38.88
N ASN A 832 24.77 8.26 -37.74
CA ASN A 832 24.11 8.49 -36.47
C ASN A 832 23.67 9.96 -36.30
N ILE A 833 22.36 10.19 -36.20
CA ILE A 833 21.74 11.49 -35.91
C ILE A 833 21.32 11.66 -34.44
N PHE A 834 21.48 10.62 -33.60
CA PHE A 834 21.08 10.62 -32.20
C PHE A 834 22.26 10.94 -31.29
N ASP A 835 22.15 12.01 -30.51
CA ASP A 835 23.19 12.47 -29.60
C ASP A 835 23.08 11.76 -28.25
N ALA A 836 24.05 10.89 -27.95
CA ALA A 836 24.09 10.11 -26.72
C ALA A 836 24.27 10.97 -25.45
N ASP A 837 24.87 12.16 -25.56
CA ASP A 837 25.03 13.07 -24.42
C ASP A 837 23.69 13.68 -23.99
N THR A 838 22.62 13.53 -24.80
CA THR A 838 21.26 13.97 -24.44
C THR A 838 20.51 12.99 -23.53
N ILE A 839 20.95 11.73 -23.43
CA ILE A 839 20.25 10.66 -22.71
C ILE A 839 19.92 11.04 -21.24
N PRO A 840 20.84 11.62 -20.43
CA PRO A 840 20.56 12.03 -19.05
C PRO A 840 19.51 13.15 -18.89
N PHE A 841 19.06 13.74 -20.01
CA PHE A 841 18.14 14.87 -20.06
C PHE A 841 16.73 14.49 -20.53
N GLN A 842 16.53 13.28 -21.05
CA GLN A 842 15.24 12.80 -21.55
C GLN A 842 14.32 12.31 -20.42
N PHE A 843 13.00 12.35 -20.63
CA PHE A 843 12.05 11.63 -19.76
C PHE A 843 12.29 10.12 -19.88
N ALA A 844 12.07 9.39 -18.80
CA ALA A 844 12.42 7.98 -18.67
C ALA A 844 11.42 7.27 -17.75
N PRO A 845 11.32 5.92 -17.79
CA PRO A 845 10.47 5.17 -16.88
C PRO A 845 10.82 5.50 -15.42
N GLY A 846 9.82 5.84 -14.60
CA GLY A 846 10.01 6.27 -13.21
C GLY A 846 10.34 7.76 -13.01
N VAL A 847 10.49 8.56 -14.08
CA VAL A 847 10.75 10.02 -14.01
C VAL A 847 9.71 10.78 -14.83
N GLY A 848 8.59 11.13 -14.21
CA GLY A 848 7.53 11.94 -14.84
C GLY A 848 6.19 11.81 -14.13
N TYR A 849 5.11 12.14 -14.84
CA TYR A 849 3.77 11.74 -14.44
C TYR A 849 3.56 10.28 -14.85
N GLN A 850 3.24 9.41 -13.89
CA GLN A 850 2.80 8.05 -14.17
C GLN A 850 1.42 7.87 -13.53
N PRO A 851 0.35 7.65 -14.32
CA PRO A 851 -0.94 7.30 -13.76
C PRO A 851 -0.88 5.89 -13.17
N HIS A 852 -1.57 5.68 -12.05
CA HIS A 852 -1.78 4.34 -11.48
C HIS A 852 -3.11 3.70 -11.94
N ASN A 853 -3.80 4.36 -12.87
CA ASN A 853 -5.08 3.93 -13.41
C ASN A 853 -4.95 3.82 -14.93
N ARG A 854 -4.98 2.57 -15.42
CA ARG A 854 -4.78 2.20 -16.83
C ARG A 854 -3.35 2.44 -17.34
N ASP A 855 -3.00 1.85 -18.48
CA ASP A 855 -1.66 1.41 -18.89
C ASP A 855 -1.04 2.29 -19.98
N THR A 856 -1.07 3.60 -19.74
CA THR A 856 -0.42 4.59 -20.60
C THR A 856 1.06 4.22 -20.81
N GLY A 857 1.51 4.16 -22.07
CA GLY A 857 2.80 3.57 -22.44
C GLY A 857 4.01 4.11 -21.65
N GLY A 858 5.01 3.24 -21.43
CA GLY A 858 6.23 3.66 -20.73
C GLY A 858 7.02 4.73 -21.50
N SER A 859 7.32 5.87 -20.86
CA SER A 859 8.12 6.94 -21.47
C SER A 859 9.46 6.41 -22.01
N VAL A 860 9.69 6.56 -23.31
CA VAL A 860 10.81 5.94 -24.04
C VAL A 860 12.01 6.88 -24.07
N VAL A 861 13.16 6.38 -23.61
CA VAL A 861 14.47 7.04 -23.80
C VAL A 861 14.95 6.76 -25.22
N VAL A 862 15.02 7.80 -26.04
CA VAL A 862 15.39 7.72 -27.45
C VAL A 862 16.90 7.78 -27.59
N THR A 863 17.50 6.67 -28.02
CA THR A 863 18.95 6.48 -28.19
C THR A 863 19.34 6.17 -29.63
N ASN A 864 18.39 5.74 -30.46
CA ASN A 864 18.57 5.27 -31.83
C ASN A 864 17.22 5.23 -32.58
N LEU A 865 17.24 4.87 -33.87
CA LEU A 865 16.06 4.81 -34.74
C LEU A 865 14.98 3.81 -34.27
N GLU A 866 15.36 2.69 -33.66
CA GLU A 866 14.41 1.70 -33.12
C GLU A 866 13.63 2.27 -31.94
N THR A 867 14.33 2.91 -30.99
CA THR A 867 13.69 3.60 -29.85
C THR A 867 12.90 4.85 -30.27
N ALA A 868 13.32 5.55 -31.33
CA ALA A 868 12.56 6.68 -31.89
C ALA A 868 11.26 6.21 -32.56
N ASN A 869 11.32 5.11 -33.32
CA ASN A 869 10.14 4.48 -33.91
C ASN A 869 9.18 3.98 -32.84
N LEU A 870 9.68 3.32 -31.78
CA LEU A 870 8.85 2.86 -30.65
C LEU A 870 8.12 4.03 -29.99
N ALA A 871 8.81 5.16 -29.75
CA ALA A 871 8.20 6.37 -29.19
C ALA A 871 7.09 6.95 -30.09
N ILE A 872 7.28 6.92 -31.41
CA ILE A 872 6.25 7.34 -32.38
C ILE A 872 5.08 6.35 -32.40
N ASP A 873 5.38 5.05 -32.39
CA ASP A 873 4.36 4.00 -32.48
C ASP A 873 3.46 3.98 -31.25
N THR A 874 3.98 4.27 -30.04
CA THR A 874 3.15 4.51 -28.85
C THR A 874 2.15 5.65 -29.07
N ILE A 875 2.59 6.81 -29.59
CA ILE A 875 1.71 7.98 -29.78
C ILE A 875 0.55 7.65 -30.72
N VAL A 876 0.85 7.05 -31.87
CA VAL A 876 -0.17 6.73 -32.88
C VAL A 876 -1.10 5.61 -32.40
N ILE A 877 -0.58 4.61 -31.68
CA ILE A 877 -1.39 3.49 -31.15
C ILE A 877 -2.37 3.96 -30.06
N GLN A 878 -1.98 4.86 -29.17
CA GLN A 878 -2.89 5.30 -28.10
C GLN A 878 -3.88 6.38 -28.55
N GLY A 879 -3.46 7.32 -29.41
CA GLY A 879 -4.36 8.33 -29.97
C GLY A 879 -5.39 7.76 -30.94
N GLU A 880 -4.90 7.21 -32.07
CA GLU A 880 -5.76 6.74 -33.16
C GLU A 880 -6.12 5.25 -33.05
N GLY A 881 -5.25 4.41 -32.50
CA GLY A 881 -5.45 2.96 -32.46
C GLY A 881 -4.77 2.20 -33.60
N SER A 882 -4.62 0.90 -33.39
CA SER A 882 -4.07 -0.06 -34.37
C SER A 882 -4.88 -1.37 -34.28
N PRO A 883 -5.06 -2.13 -35.37
CA PRO A 883 -6.37 -2.68 -35.77
C PRO A 883 -7.07 -3.60 -34.73
N GLY A 884 -7.80 -2.96 -33.83
CA GLY A 884 -8.64 -3.54 -32.78
C GLY A 884 -9.39 -2.41 -32.06
N PRO A 885 -10.41 -2.72 -31.24
CA PRO A 885 -11.16 -1.73 -30.46
C PRO A 885 -10.49 -1.40 -29.12
N TYR A 886 -9.19 -1.71 -28.99
CA TYR A 886 -8.39 -1.62 -27.77
C TYR A 886 -6.91 -1.41 -28.13
N ASP A 887 -6.23 -0.49 -27.44
CA ASP A 887 -4.78 -0.21 -27.62
C ASP A 887 -3.92 -1.17 -26.78
N ASP A 888 -4.35 -1.50 -25.55
CA ASP A 888 -3.98 -2.75 -24.87
C ASP A 888 -5.12 -3.78 -24.78
N PRO A 889 -5.12 -4.80 -25.67
CA PRO A 889 -6.05 -5.93 -25.62
C PRO A 889 -5.97 -6.81 -24.36
N ASP A 890 -4.83 -6.86 -23.64
CA ASP A 890 -4.70 -7.65 -22.40
C ASP A 890 -5.34 -6.93 -21.18
N LYS A 891 -5.63 -5.63 -21.28
CA LYS A 891 -6.31 -4.82 -20.25
C LYS A 891 -7.68 -4.27 -20.66
N LEU A 892 -8.08 -4.42 -21.92
CA LEU A 892 -9.30 -3.85 -22.51
C LEU A 892 -9.31 -2.31 -22.45
N GLU A 893 -8.14 -1.72 -22.61
CA GLU A 893 -7.95 -0.27 -22.70
C GLU A 893 -8.22 0.20 -24.12
N LYS A 894 -8.82 1.38 -24.26
CA LYS A 894 -9.30 1.91 -25.54
C LYS A 894 -8.47 3.11 -25.94
N ASP A 895 -8.09 3.15 -27.22
CA ASP A 895 -7.55 4.35 -27.83
C ASP A 895 -8.48 5.57 -27.67
N HIS A 896 -7.92 6.77 -27.78
CA HIS A 896 -8.64 8.02 -27.54
C HIS A 896 -9.88 8.13 -28.44
N TYR A 897 -9.79 7.64 -29.68
CA TYR A 897 -10.92 7.58 -30.62
C TYR A 897 -12.09 6.77 -30.07
N ASP A 898 -11.89 5.50 -29.68
CA ASP A 898 -12.97 4.66 -29.17
C ASP A 898 -13.44 5.06 -27.76
N VAL A 899 -12.59 5.73 -26.95
CA VAL A 899 -13.01 6.38 -25.69
C VAL A 899 -13.99 7.53 -25.98
N PHE A 900 -13.65 8.45 -26.88
CA PHE A 900 -14.53 9.57 -27.20
C PHE A 900 -15.78 9.13 -27.97
N LEU A 901 -15.69 8.07 -28.79
CA LEU A 901 -16.84 7.47 -29.45
C LEU A 901 -17.83 6.88 -28.45
N ASP A 902 -17.37 6.10 -27.45
CA ASP A 902 -18.22 5.59 -26.35
C ASP A 902 -18.93 6.73 -25.61
N LEU A 903 -18.19 7.80 -25.26
CA LEU A 903 -18.75 8.96 -24.56
C LEU A 903 -19.79 9.73 -25.40
N LYS A 904 -19.65 9.73 -26.73
CA LYS A 904 -20.62 10.37 -27.63
C LYS A 904 -21.83 9.48 -27.86
N GLU A 905 -21.66 8.19 -28.14
CA GLU A 905 -22.73 7.32 -28.63
C GLU A 905 -23.46 6.56 -27.53
N GLY A 906 -22.77 6.09 -26.48
CA GLY A 906 -23.38 5.33 -25.38
C GLY A 906 -24.35 6.15 -24.51
N ASP A 907 -25.28 5.51 -23.81
CA ASP A 907 -26.43 6.16 -23.13
C ASP A 907 -26.08 7.11 -21.96
N ALA A 908 -24.80 7.29 -21.63
CA ALA A 908 -24.35 8.19 -20.59
C ALA A 908 -24.78 9.65 -20.83
N SER A 909 -25.19 10.32 -19.75
CA SER A 909 -25.46 11.75 -19.72
C SER A 909 -25.05 12.34 -18.37
N TRP A 910 -24.56 13.57 -18.38
CA TRP A 910 -23.92 14.21 -17.23
C TRP A 910 -24.29 15.68 -17.13
N GLY A 911 -24.25 16.23 -15.92
CA GLY A 911 -24.50 17.65 -15.68
C GLY A 911 -23.36 18.52 -16.21
N LEU A 912 -23.67 19.73 -16.69
CA LEU A 912 -22.67 20.69 -17.16
C LEU A 912 -22.85 22.05 -16.47
N TYR A 913 -21.74 22.71 -16.15
CA TYR A 913 -21.72 24.12 -15.76
C TYR A 913 -22.01 25.01 -16.98
N PRO A 914 -22.72 26.14 -16.82
CA PRO A 914 -23.04 27.06 -17.91
C PRO A 914 -21.84 27.95 -18.22
N VAL A 915 -20.66 27.38 -18.44
CA VAL A 915 -19.40 28.13 -18.64
C VAL A 915 -19.45 29.05 -19.87
N LEU A 916 -18.61 30.08 -19.87
CA LEU A 916 -18.20 30.77 -21.09
C LEU A 916 -17.46 29.79 -22.03
N GLU A 917 -17.48 30.06 -23.34
CA GLU A 917 -16.81 29.23 -24.35
C GLU A 917 -15.71 30.08 -25.00
N ASN A 918 -14.50 29.53 -25.13
CA ASN A 918 -13.25 30.25 -25.44
C ASN A 918 -13.02 31.51 -24.57
N PRO A 919 -13.08 31.44 -23.22
CA PRO A 919 -12.83 32.60 -22.37
C PRO A 919 -11.36 33.01 -22.42
N VAL A 920 -11.09 34.32 -22.37
CA VAL A 920 -9.74 34.85 -22.10
C VAL A 920 -9.74 35.69 -20.82
N THR A 921 -8.65 35.64 -20.05
CA THR A 921 -8.56 36.27 -18.71
C THR A 921 -8.94 37.76 -18.73
N SER A 922 -8.67 38.48 -19.82
CA SER A 922 -9.06 39.88 -20.00
C SER A 922 -10.58 40.14 -19.95
N ASP A 923 -11.42 39.17 -20.34
CA ASP A 923 -12.88 39.33 -20.36
C ASP A 923 -13.43 39.55 -18.95
N TYR A 924 -12.85 38.82 -17.97
CA TYR A 924 -13.23 38.91 -16.58
C TYR A 924 -12.95 40.29 -15.96
N TRP A 925 -11.99 41.08 -16.48
CA TRP A 925 -11.67 42.43 -15.99
C TRP A 925 -12.87 43.40 -15.99
N SER A 926 -13.84 43.18 -16.87
CA SER A 926 -15.11 43.92 -16.93
C SER A 926 -16.31 43.20 -16.32
N LEU A 927 -16.18 41.91 -15.97
CA LEU A 927 -17.27 41.09 -15.43
C LEU A 927 -17.17 40.93 -13.90
N ASP A 928 -15.99 40.57 -13.39
CA ASP A 928 -15.69 40.42 -11.97
C ASP A 928 -14.18 40.49 -11.72
N ARG A 929 -13.74 41.32 -10.76
CA ARG A 929 -12.32 41.57 -10.46
C ARG A 929 -11.65 40.50 -9.62
N GLN A 930 -12.39 39.78 -8.78
CA GLN A 930 -11.85 38.64 -8.04
C GLN A 930 -11.67 37.46 -9.01
N ILE A 931 -12.65 37.21 -9.88
CA ILE A 931 -12.55 36.16 -10.91
C ILE A 931 -11.43 36.43 -11.91
N TYR A 932 -11.24 37.70 -12.31
CA TYR A 932 -10.07 38.10 -13.10
C TYR A 932 -8.76 37.66 -12.43
N GLN A 933 -8.59 37.93 -11.13
CA GLN A 933 -7.37 37.62 -10.39
C GLN A 933 -7.16 36.10 -10.23
N VAL A 934 -8.25 35.34 -10.04
CA VAL A 934 -8.21 33.87 -10.03
C VAL A 934 -7.82 33.31 -11.41
N SER A 935 -8.40 33.84 -12.50
CA SER A 935 -8.08 33.42 -13.87
C SER A 935 -6.63 33.77 -14.26
N LEU A 936 -6.15 34.95 -13.88
CA LEU A 936 -4.77 35.40 -14.10
C LEU A 936 -3.76 34.49 -13.38
N THR A 937 -4.08 34.07 -12.15
CA THR A 937 -3.24 33.15 -11.37
C THR A 937 -3.31 31.72 -11.92
N PHE A 938 -4.44 31.29 -12.49
CA PHE A 938 -4.55 30.02 -13.20
C PHE A 938 -3.64 30.00 -14.44
N ASP A 939 -3.68 31.05 -15.28
CA ASP A 939 -2.83 31.18 -16.46
C ASP A 939 -1.34 31.30 -16.08
N ALA A 940 -1.01 31.99 -14.97
CA ALA A 940 0.34 32.03 -14.40
C ALA A 940 0.81 30.65 -13.93
N ALA A 941 -0.04 29.89 -13.22
CA ALA A 941 0.26 28.54 -12.76
C ALA A 941 0.45 27.57 -13.94
N TYR A 942 -0.36 27.70 -14.99
CA TYR A 942 -0.25 26.91 -16.22
C TYR A 942 1.07 27.21 -16.93
N CYS A 943 1.41 28.49 -17.10
CA CYS A 943 2.70 28.89 -17.65
C CYS A 943 3.90 28.43 -16.80
N PHE A 944 3.78 28.43 -15.46
CA PHE A 944 4.82 27.91 -14.56
C PHE A 944 4.96 26.37 -14.61
N LEU A 945 3.86 25.65 -14.88
CA LEU A 945 3.90 24.22 -15.20
C LEU A 945 4.64 23.98 -16.52
N LEU A 946 4.32 24.72 -17.58
CA LEU A 946 5.02 24.61 -18.87
C LEU A 946 6.52 24.96 -18.76
N ARG A 947 6.88 26.01 -17.99
CA ARG A 947 8.28 26.30 -17.62
C ARG A 947 8.92 25.11 -16.89
N THR A 948 8.23 24.49 -15.94
CA THR A 948 8.75 23.34 -15.16
C THR A 948 9.00 22.12 -16.06
N ILE A 949 8.04 21.76 -16.92
CA ILE A 949 8.15 20.62 -17.84
C ILE A 949 9.25 20.90 -18.88
N GLU A 950 9.29 22.11 -19.45
CA GLU A 950 10.37 22.52 -20.37
C GLU A 950 11.74 22.38 -19.70
N THR A 951 11.88 22.85 -18.46
CA THR A 951 13.14 22.78 -17.69
C THR A 951 13.64 21.34 -17.53
N LEU A 952 12.75 20.34 -17.45
CA LEU A 952 13.16 18.94 -17.32
C LEU A 952 13.98 18.44 -18.52
N TRP A 953 13.83 18.95 -19.75
CA TRP A 953 14.74 18.56 -20.86
C TRP A 953 16.17 19.14 -20.77
N TYR A 954 16.48 19.89 -19.71
CA TYR A 954 17.79 20.55 -19.50
C TYR A 954 18.44 20.23 -18.14
N VAL A 955 17.79 19.43 -17.29
CA VAL A 955 18.30 19.05 -15.96
C VAL A 955 18.93 17.66 -15.98
N GLU A 956 20.23 17.58 -15.71
CA GLU A 956 20.96 16.32 -15.63
C GLU A 956 20.64 15.55 -14.32
N GLY A 957 20.44 14.24 -14.44
CA GLY A 957 20.41 13.30 -13.31
C GLY A 957 19.04 13.11 -12.63
N GLU A 958 18.76 11.87 -12.24
CA GLU A 958 17.44 11.43 -11.75
C GLU A 958 16.95 12.19 -10.50
N SER A 959 17.78 12.36 -9.46
CA SER A 959 17.32 12.97 -8.20
C SER A 959 16.95 14.46 -8.33
N PRO A 960 17.70 15.32 -9.04
CA PRO A 960 17.24 16.67 -9.40
C PRO A 960 15.93 16.68 -10.19
N ARG A 961 15.79 15.82 -11.21
CA ARG A 961 14.57 15.71 -12.05
C ARG A 961 13.36 15.30 -11.21
N GLN A 962 13.49 14.24 -10.41
CA GLN A 962 12.43 13.70 -9.55
C GLN A 962 11.96 14.74 -8.51
N LYS A 963 12.85 15.61 -8.02
CA LYS A 963 12.46 16.73 -7.14
C LYS A 963 11.57 17.75 -7.84
N LEU A 964 11.86 18.13 -9.09
CA LEU A 964 10.98 19.02 -9.87
C LEU A 964 9.65 18.34 -10.25
N VAL A 965 9.69 17.05 -10.60
CA VAL A 965 8.49 16.24 -10.87
C VAL A 965 7.55 16.22 -9.65
N LEU A 966 8.05 15.86 -8.47
CA LEU A 966 7.23 15.74 -7.27
C LEU A 966 6.85 17.11 -6.67
N ALA A 967 7.80 18.03 -6.52
CA ALA A 967 7.57 19.28 -5.80
C ALA A 967 6.92 20.38 -6.66
N ASN A 968 7.17 20.41 -7.99
CA ASN A 968 6.53 21.36 -8.89
C ASN A 968 5.43 20.68 -9.72
N MET A 969 5.78 19.73 -10.58
CA MET A 969 4.88 19.27 -11.65
C MET A 969 3.57 18.68 -11.08
N TYR A 970 3.66 17.69 -10.18
CA TYR A 970 2.50 17.13 -9.49
C TYR A 970 1.77 18.16 -8.61
N SER A 971 2.51 18.97 -7.83
CA SER A 971 1.93 20.00 -6.95
C SER A 971 1.12 21.04 -7.72
N ILE A 972 1.61 21.51 -8.88
CA ILE A 972 0.92 22.49 -9.71
C ILE A 972 -0.28 21.85 -10.41
N MET A 973 -0.14 20.67 -11.01
CA MET A 973 -1.25 19.98 -11.69
C MET A 973 -2.42 19.68 -10.72
N MET A 974 -2.12 19.06 -9.58
CA MET A 974 -3.15 18.52 -8.67
C MET A 974 -3.52 19.47 -7.52
N GLY A 975 -2.58 20.28 -7.03
CA GLY A 975 -2.77 21.19 -5.89
C GLY A 975 -2.96 22.66 -6.24
N VAL A 976 -2.81 23.05 -7.51
CA VAL A 976 -3.03 24.44 -7.97
C VAL A 976 -4.03 24.50 -9.13
N LEU A 977 -3.73 23.91 -10.29
CA LEU A 977 -4.57 24.00 -11.49
C LEU A 977 -5.92 23.30 -11.29
N ALA A 978 -5.95 22.05 -10.84
CA ALA A 978 -7.19 21.33 -10.62
C ALA A 978 -8.16 22.03 -9.63
N PRO A 979 -7.74 22.53 -8.45
CA PRO A 979 -8.63 23.26 -7.56
C PRO A 979 -8.99 24.66 -8.06
N LEU A 980 -8.08 25.42 -8.70
CA LEU A 980 -8.42 26.72 -9.30
C LEU A 980 -9.43 26.57 -10.46
N ALA A 981 -9.29 25.56 -11.31
CA ALA A 981 -10.25 25.27 -12.37
C ALA A 981 -11.64 24.91 -11.82
N ARG A 982 -11.69 24.05 -10.78
CA ARG A 982 -12.94 23.71 -10.07
C ARG A 982 -13.58 24.94 -9.41
N PHE A 983 -12.78 25.83 -8.84
CA PHE A 983 -13.25 27.11 -8.31
C PHE A 983 -13.88 27.95 -9.43
N LEU A 984 -13.15 28.21 -10.53
CA LEU A 984 -13.65 29.01 -11.66
C LEU A 984 -14.97 28.50 -12.23
N VAL A 985 -15.10 27.20 -12.52
CA VAL A 985 -16.35 26.66 -13.12
C VAL A 985 -17.57 26.72 -12.20
N THR A 986 -17.39 26.94 -10.89
CA THR A 986 -18.50 27.15 -9.96
C THR A 986 -18.93 28.62 -9.83
N GLN A 987 -18.06 29.58 -10.14
CA GLN A 987 -18.37 31.01 -9.96
C GLN A 987 -19.24 31.57 -11.11
N PRO A 988 -20.37 32.25 -10.81
CA PRO A 988 -21.15 32.98 -11.81
C PRO A 988 -20.45 34.27 -12.25
N VAL A 989 -20.62 34.67 -13.52
CA VAL A 989 -20.02 35.88 -14.11
C VAL A 989 -20.99 36.61 -15.03
N GLY A 990 -21.09 37.93 -14.85
CA GLY A 990 -21.94 38.81 -15.65
C GLY A 990 -23.45 38.57 -15.48
N PRO A 991 -24.29 39.36 -16.18
CA PRO A 991 -25.75 39.32 -16.02
C PRO A 991 -26.43 38.10 -16.68
N ASN A 992 -25.70 37.27 -17.42
CA ASN A 992 -26.27 36.28 -18.34
C ASN A 992 -26.39 34.86 -17.73
N GLY A 993 -26.18 34.69 -16.42
CA GLY A 993 -26.25 33.36 -15.77
C GLY A 993 -25.18 32.37 -16.27
N LYS A 994 -24.04 32.90 -16.72
CA LYS A 994 -22.87 32.13 -17.16
C LYS A 994 -21.90 31.92 -16.00
N ASN A 995 -21.07 30.89 -16.08
CA ASN A 995 -19.98 30.65 -15.13
C ASN A 995 -18.61 30.96 -15.74
N ALA A 996 -17.62 31.27 -14.90
CA ALA A 996 -16.23 31.37 -15.32
C ALA A 996 -15.65 29.99 -15.69
N ALA A 997 -14.45 29.96 -16.24
CA ALA A 997 -13.73 28.74 -16.58
C ALA A 997 -12.23 29.02 -16.75
N PRO A 998 -11.35 28.02 -16.65
CA PRO A 998 -9.92 28.18 -16.93
C PRO A 998 -9.67 28.63 -18.39
N CYS A 999 -8.83 29.64 -18.58
CA CYS A 999 -8.49 30.18 -19.91
C CYS A 999 -7.35 29.41 -20.60
N PHE A 1000 -6.39 28.88 -19.83
CA PHE A 1000 -5.14 28.29 -20.34
C PHE A 1000 -4.34 29.29 -21.22
N GLY A 1001 -4.42 30.57 -20.87
CA GLY A 1001 -3.79 31.67 -21.57
C GLY A 1001 -2.29 31.80 -21.30
N TYR A 1002 -1.61 32.56 -22.15
CA TYR A 1002 -0.21 32.94 -21.95
C TYR A 1002 -0.08 34.08 -20.94
N TYR A 1003 0.57 33.79 -19.81
CA TYR A 1003 1.00 34.77 -18.81
C TYR A 1003 2.46 35.18 -19.07
N GLU A 1004 2.76 36.47 -19.23
CA GLU A 1004 4.13 36.95 -19.43
C GLU A 1004 4.86 37.20 -18.10
N PHE A 1005 5.81 36.33 -17.75
CA PHE A 1005 6.67 36.53 -16.59
C PHE A 1005 7.67 37.68 -16.83
N LYS A 1006 7.63 38.69 -15.95
CA LYS A 1006 8.50 39.87 -16.02
C LYS A 1006 9.94 39.49 -15.71
N LYS A 1007 10.86 39.92 -16.57
CA LYS A 1007 12.31 39.71 -16.42
C LYS A 1007 12.84 40.48 -15.21
N GLY A 1008 13.69 39.84 -14.40
CA GLY A 1008 14.31 40.43 -13.20
C GLY A 1008 13.65 40.07 -11.88
N VAL A 1009 12.47 39.44 -11.91
CA VAL A 1009 11.84 38.75 -10.77
C VAL A 1009 11.73 37.27 -11.12
N SER A 1010 11.75 36.36 -10.14
CA SER A 1010 11.54 34.93 -10.41
C SER A 1010 10.09 34.60 -10.75
N GLU A 1011 9.88 33.62 -11.63
CA GLU A 1011 8.55 33.17 -12.04
C GLU A 1011 7.73 32.64 -10.85
N LEU A 1012 8.36 31.91 -9.92
CA LEU A 1012 7.70 31.44 -8.71
C LEU A 1012 7.27 32.61 -7.81
N LYS A 1013 8.12 33.62 -7.62
CA LYS A 1013 7.75 34.80 -6.82
C LYS A 1013 6.58 35.55 -7.45
N GLN A 1014 6.53 35.65 -8.78
CA GLN A 1014 5.38 36.23 -9.47
C GLN A 1014 4.11 35.39 -9.28
N LEU A 1015 4.18 34.06 -9.38
CA LEU A 1015 3.04 33.18 -9.06
C LEU A 1015 2.59 33.29 -7.59
N GLN A 1016 3.52 33.43 -6.65
CA GLN A 1016 3.22 33.69 -5.24
C GLN A 1016 2.55 35.05 -5.03
N ASP A 1017 2.96 36.09 -5.77
CA ASP A 1017 2.37 37.43 -5.71
C ASP A 1017 0.96 37.47 -6.32
N GLU A 1018 0.72 36.79 -7.46
CA GLU A 1018 -0.63 36.67 -8.03
C GLU A 1018 -1.58 35.87 -7.11
N MET A 1019 -1.07 34.80 -6.48
CA MET A 1019 -1.82 34.00 -5.50
C MET A 1019 -2.09 34.78 -4.19
N GLN A 1020 -1.14 35.58 -3.71
CA GLN A 1020 -1.37 36.49 -2.59
C GLN A 1020 -2.40 37.56 -2.95
N ALA A 1021 -2.37 38.09 -4.17
CA ALA A 1021 -3.36 39.05 -4.65
C ALA A 1021 -4.78 38.46 -4.74
N ILE A 1022 -4.94 37.16 -5.04
CA ILE A 1022 -6.23 36.48 -4.83
C ILE A 1022 -6.64 36.59 -3.35
N ILE A 1023 -5.79 36.10 -2.44
CA ILE A 1023 -6.10 36.00 -1.01
C ILE A 1023 -6.43 37.38 -0.42
N ASP A 1024 -5.65 38.40 -0.75
CA ASP A 1024 -5.92 39.79 -0.34
C ASP A 1024 -7.26 40.30 -0.89
N SER A 1025 -7.62 39.97 -2.13
CA SER A 1025 -8.90 40.37 -2.74
C SER A 1025 -10.13 39.69 -2.14
N TYR A 1026 -9.97 38.55 -1.45
CA TYR A 1026 -11.03 37.87 -0.70
C TYR A 1026 -10.98 38.16 0.81
N LEU A 1027 -9.85 38.64 1.35
CA LEU A 1027 -9.71 39.09 2.74
C LEU A 1027 -10.15 40.54 2.98
N SER A 1028 -10.29 41.38 1.95
CA SER A 1028 -10.46 42.84 2.10
C SER A 1028 -11.87 43.31 2.52
N VAL A 1029 -12.54 42.60 3.43
CA VAL A 1029 -13.82 42.96 4.07
C VAL A 1029 -13.76 42.46 5.54
N THR A 1030 -13.83 43.26 6.60
CA THR A 1030 -14.15 44.70 6.75
C THR A 1030 -13.00 45.52 7.37
N ARG A 1031 -13.11 46.86 7.28
CA ARG A 1031 -12.42 47.82 8.15
C ARG A 1031 -13.41 48.47 9.13
N GLU A 1032 -14.14 47.69 9.94
CA GLU A 1032 -15.04 48.28 10.94
C GLU A 1032 -15.25 47.41 12.20
N THR A 1033 -14.63 47.85 13.30
CA THR A 1033 -14.76 47.39 14.71
C THR A 1033 -14.54 45.90 15.04
N ALA A 1034 -13.83 45.66 16.16
CA ALA A 1034 -13.41 44.31 16.59
C ALA A 1034 -14.55 43.38 17.05
N ASP A 1035 -15.75 43.93 17.29
CA ASP A 1035 -16.91 43.20 17.82
C ASP A 1035 -17.96 42.85 16.74
N GLN A 1036 -17.69 43.12 15.46
CA GLN A 1036 -18.62 42.88 14.34
C GLN A 1036 -18.02 42.05 13.20
N VAL A 1037 -17.40 40.91 13.52
CA VAL A 1037 -17.20 39.83 12.54
C VAL A 1037 -18.53 39.08 12.32
N ALA A 1038 -19.50 39.78 11.74
CA ALA A 1038 -20.59 39.12 11.04
C ALA A 1038 -19.99 38.47 9.79
N VAL A 1039 -20.05 37.14 9.72
CA VAL A 1039 -19.50 36.38 8.60
C VAL A 1039 -20.28 36.71 7.33
N ASN A 1040 -19.69 37.52 6.45
CA ASN A 1040 -20.03 37.48 5.03
C ASN A 1040 -19.60 36.11 4.49
N ASP A 1041 -20.41 35.53 3.59
CA ASP A 1041 -20.37 34.12 3.20
C ASP A 1041 -19.22 33.74 2.24
N LEU A 1042 -18.03 34.31 2.48
CA LEU A 1042 -16.78 34.09 1.75
C LEU A 1042 -15.89 33.01 2.41
N GLY A 1043 -16.29 32.48 3.56
CA GLY A 1043 -15.53 31.46 4.31
C GLY A 1043 -15.17 30.25 3.44
N GLY A 1044 -16.16 29.66 2.76
CA GLY A 1044 -15.95 28.52 1.86
C GLY A 1044 -15.06 28.80 0.63
N MET A 1045 -14.92 30.08 0.25
CA MET A 1045 -13.97 30.47 -0.81
C MET A 1045 -12.54 30.48 -0.28
N LEU A 1046 -12.30 31.08 0.90
CA LEU A 1046 -10.98 31.07 1.55
C LEU A 1046 -10.56 29.65 1.98
N GLU A 1047 -11.49 28.80 2.42
CA GLU A 1047 -11.26 27.36 2.66
C GLU A 1047 -10.71 26.64 1.41
N THR A 1048 -11.14 27.05 0.21
CA THR A 1048 -10.65 26.49 -1.06
C THR A 1048 -9.30 27.07 -1.47
N LEU A 1049 -9.07 28.37 -1.23
CA LEU A 1049 -7.93 29.12 -1.76
C LEU A 1049 -6.68 29.05 -0.87
N LEU A 1050 -6.82 28.96 0.46
CA LEU A 1050 -5.68 28.90 1.38
C LEU A 1050 -4.81 27.62 1.22
N PRO A 1051 -5.36 26.41 1.01
CA PRO A 1051 -4.56 25.22 0.70
C PRO A 1051 -3.76 25.34 -0.60
N ILE A 1052 -4.31 26.05 -1.60
CA ILE A 1052 -3.63 26.35 -2.86
C ILE A 1052 -2.43 27.28 -2.59
N GLN A 1053 -2.61 28.31 -1.74
CA GLN A 1053 -1.53 29.21 -1.36
C GLN A 1053 -0.40 28.48 -0.63
N VAL A 1054 -0.71 27.56 0.30
CA VAL A 1054 0.30 26.71 0.96
C VAL A 1054 1.07 25.87 -0.07
N THR A 1055 0.37 25.32 -1.06
CA THR A 1055 0.99 24.56 -2.15
C THR A 1055 1.92 25.43 -2.99
N VAL A 1056 1.46 26.61 -3.45
CA VAL A 1056 2.26 27.58 -4.23
C VAL A 1056 3.49 28.07 -3.45
N ASN A 1057 3.39 28.24 -2.14
CA ASN A 1057 4.51 28.63 -1.28
C ASN A 1057 5.53 27.50 -1.04
N SER A 1058 5.20 26.24 -1.38
CA SER A 1058 6.07 25.07 -1.22
C SER A 1058 6.86 24.67 -2.49
N LEU A 1059 6.56 25.30 -3.63
CA LEU A 1059 7.17 24.97 -4.92
C LEU A 1059 8.66 25.36 -4.96
N ILE A 1060 9.42 24.73 -5.85
CA ILE A 1060 10.83 25.00 -6.11
C ILE A 1060 10.97 26.13 -7.13
N ASP A 1061 11.74 27.16 -6.77
CA ASP A 1061 12.11 28.27 -7.64
C ASP A 1061 13.04 27.80 -8.78
N LEU A 1062 12.58 27.87 -10.03
CA LEU A 1062 13.32 27.37 -11.19
C LEU A 1062 14.65 28.12 -11.40
N GLN A 1063 14.68 29.45 -11.29
CA GLN A 1063 15.92 30.22 -11.47
C GLN A 1063 16.98 29.86 -10.43
N THR A 1064 16.57 29.58 -9.19
CA THR A 1064 17.46 29.15 -8.11
C THR A 1064 17.90 27.70 -8.29
N PHE A 1065 17.04 26.85 -8.84
CA PHE A 1065 17.34 25.47 -9.19
C PHE A 1065 18.37 25.36 -10.34
N GLU A 1066 18.15 26.11 -11.43
CA GLU A 1066 19.09 26.21 -12.56
C GLU A 1066 20.47 26.70 -12.09
N LYS A 1067 20.52 27.82 -11.33
CA LYS A 1067 21.76 28.39 -10.78
C LYS A 1067 22.52 27.44 -9.84
N ARG A 1068 21.83 26.51 -9.18
CA ARG A 1068 22.44 25.45 -8.34
C ARG A 1068 22.93 24.26 -9.15
N SER A 1069 22.27 23.95 -10.26
CA SER A 1069 22.57 22.80 -11.12
C SER A 1069 23.76 23.09 -12.05
N PHE A 1070 23.84 24.30 -12.60
CA PHE A 1070 24.94 24.74 -13.49
C PHE A 1070 26.12 25.39 -12.72
N GLY A 1071 26.43 24.90 -11.52
CA GLY A 1071 27.64 25.29 -10.79
C GLY A 1071 28.90 24.88 -11.57
N PRO A 1072 30.02 25.64 -11.48
CA PRO A 1072 31.21 25.38 -12.29
C PRO A 1072 31.78 23.99 -12.03
N THR A 1073 31.78 23.16 -13.07
CA THR A 1073 32.25 21.77 -13.01
C THR A 1073 33.70 21.72 -12.52
N LYS A 1074 33.90 21.10 -11.34
CA LYS A 1074 35.25 20.82 -10.84
C LYS A 1074 35.94 19.88 -11.83
N LYS A 1075 36.92 20.39 -12.58
CA LYS A 1075 37.77 19.57 -13.45
C LYS A 1075 38.34 18.40 -12.62
N PRO A 1076 38.37 17.17 -13.16
CA PRO A 1076 38.89 16.01 -12.44
C PRO A 1076 40.37 16.25 -12.09
N VAL A 1077 40.68 16.22 -10.79
CA VAL A 1077 42.06 16.38 -10.31
C VAL A 1077 42.76 15.03 -10.46
N LEU A 1078 43.84 15.01 -11.25
CA LEU A 1078 44.71 13.85 -11.39
C LEU A 1078 45.29 13.43 -10.02
N ALA A 1079 45.16 12.15 -9.70
CA ALA A 1079 45.75 11.59 -8.48
C ALA A 1079 47.28 11.68 -8.54
N GLY A 1080 47.89 12.43 -7.62
CA GLY A 1080 49.35 12.51 -7.47
C GLY A 1080 49.93 13.84 -6.99
N VAL A 1081 49.18 14.95 -7.02
CA VAL A 1081 49.71 16.28 -6.63
C VAL A 1081 49.08 16.76 -5.32
N GLN A 1082 49.86 16.82 -4.25
CA GLN A 1082 49.50 17.57 -3.05
C GLN A 1082 49.84 19.05 -3.21
N ILE A 1083 48.91 19.92 -2.82
CA ILE A 1083 49.18 21.35 -2.57
C ILE A 1083 48.77 21.63 -1.11
N GLN A 1084 49.70 22.16 -0.31
CA GLN A 1084 49.47 22.52 1.09
C GLN A 1084 49.15 24.02 1.24
N GLY A 1085 48.33 24.35 2.25
CA GLY A 1085 47.97 25.73 2.63
C GLY A 1085 46.53 26.08 2.25
N SER A 1086 45.76 26.81 3.07
CA SER A 1086 46.05 27.35 4.41
C SER A 1086 44.77 27.58 5.22
N LYS A 1087 44.89 27.66 6.56
CA LYS A 1087 43.77 27.90 7.50
C LYS A 1087 43.23 29.34 7.40
N GLY A 1088 41.95 29.57 7.71
CA GLY A 1088 41.45 30.93 7.98
C GLY A 1088 39.95 31.06 8.31
N PHE A 1089 39.66 31.72 9.43
CA PHE A 1089 38.50 32.57 9.75
C PHE A 1089 37.05 32.01 9.72
N ALA A 1090 36.69 31.57 10.92
CA ALA A 1090 35.39 31.53 11.59
C ALA A 1090 34.49 32.80 11.53
N THR A 1091 33.27 32.61 12.07
CA THR A 1091 32.33 33.54 12.76
C THR A 1091 31.51 34.60 11.99
N GLY A 1092 30.23 34.70 12.38
CA GLY A 1092 29.27 35.75 12.01
C GLY A 1092 28.19 35.28 11.03
N GLN A 1093 26.89 35.34 11.34
CA GLN A 1093 26.20 35.71 12.59
C GLN A 1093 24.93 34.86 12.74
#